data_AF-A0A540VF39-F1
#
_entry.id   AF-A0A540VF39-F1
#
_cell.length_a   1.000
_cell.length_b   1.000
_cell.length_c   1.000
_cell.angle_alpha   90.00
_cell.angle_beta   90.00
_cell.angle_gamma   90.00
#
_symmetry.space_group_name_H-M   'P 1'
#
loop_
_entity.id
_entity.type
_entity.pdbx_description
1 polymer ?
#
loop_
_entity_poly.entity_id
_entity_poly.type
_entity_poly.pdbx_seq_one_letter_code
_entity_poly.pdbx_strand_id
1 'polypeptide(L)'
;MTQSIPTLFLSHAGPDRSVAIELKRRLLASPDAQAAGLKVWLDVDDLDEGKPWQPQLEAAIGAASAFSVIAGSNGIRNWVRAETDLALSRAIKHESFRIIPILQDGGSDSLTPFVKRYHAVRDPLNNPDALQSLLRAALGLDKNGMPVLTDEPFPGLRSMSEDWADRFFGRRTETDEVLALLRRHRAVTIVADSGAGKSSLAMAGVGHAWRGGALRTDRPRADDAAIWHVITMRPAENPVEQLRDAIESAATQLGCDQAAITSLRQGLTSDPAFALRCGLDPATTHTLLIIDQAEELVTLTPRYRRPEFGRLIAALADAMGDRLSILITLRSDHLNLVGGVEGLGPMVRPPEAQFNLKQPVDLAEIVRGPLTLAGHRDEAEQQNLIDRLRKDLSNRPGDLALAQMTLSLAWRDRGKHGGLLGAYAMNGGALVALGREAERIERTLHHDDATRLMPIFIRLIRLSDVDTGATRRIAARKEFNDGQNCLINRLAGEDCGRLIQTSATHVEIAHESLIKQWPQLHEYLIEHASGLRILSDLMRHALGWATSKESSKHLTTLADEERFQALRQSQGEWLSVEEHRFLDWSKAEHQRIRNDREKTARRIRSGAYALAALLLMLIGVGWFAYDRDQSAQVAEAKARSEAEIASIEAARAGRSRVDALALLALSQAETNPVDALKLVLGAWPESNAG
;
A
#
# COMPACT_ATOMS: atom_id res chain seq x y z
N MET A 1 25.29 -43.92 -35.87
CA MET A 1 25.30 -42.57 -35.24
C MET A 1 26.32 -41.74 -35.99
N THR A 2 25.86 -40.84 -36.86
CA THR A 2 26.72 -39.83 -37.49
C THR A 2 27.28 -38.95 -36.36
N GLN A 3 28.59 -39.03 -36.10
CA GLN A 3 29.23 -38.13 -35.13
C GLN A 3 29.01 -36.70 -35.63
N SER A 4 28.22 -35.92 -34.89
CA SER A 4 28.03 -34.50 -35.20
C SER A 4 29.36 -33.80 -35.01
N ILE A 5 29.78 -33.06 -36.03
CA ILE A 5 31.04 -32.31 -36.02
C ILE A 5 31.05 -31.37 -34.81
N PRO A 6 32.05 -31.44 -33.91
CA PRO A 6 32.11 -30.56 -32.75
C PRO A 6 32.18 -29.11 -33.23
N THR A 7 31.28 -28.29 -32.71
CA THR A 7 31.14 -26.88 -33.11
C THR A 7 31.15 -26.02 -31.85
N LEU A 8 32.18 -25.20 -31.70
CA LEU A 8 32.29 -24.23 -30.61
C LEU A 8 31.71 -22.89 -31.06
N PHE A 9 30.71 -22.39 -30.35
CA PHE A 9 30.22 -21.02 -30.53
C PHE A 9 31.05 -20.07 -29.65
N LEU A 10 31.61 -19.01 -30.24
CA LEU A 10 32.44 -18.03 -29.52
C LEU A 10 31.71 -16.68 -29.42
N SER A 11 31.18 -16.38 -28.24
CA SER A 11 30.49 -15.14 -27.91
C SER A 11 31.46 -14.09 -27.35
N HIS A 12 31.33 -12.84 -27.79
CA HIS A 12 32.19 -11.73 -27.36
C HIS A 12 31.48 -10.38 -27.39
N ALA A 13 31.95 -9.44 -26.58
CA ALA A 13 31.52 -8.04 -26.68
C ALA A 13 32.24 -7.32 -27.82
N GLY A 14 31.67 -6.22 -28.33
CA GLY A 14 32.29 -5.42 -29.40
C GLY A 14 33.76 -5.04 -29.16
N PRO A 15 34.15 -4.59 -27.95
CA PRO A 15 35.55 -4.31 -27.60
C PRO A 15 36.49 -5.53 -27.63
N ASP A 16 35.95 -6.72 -27.41
CA ASP A 16 36.72 -7.98 -27.32
C ASP A 16 36.87 -8.69 -28.69
N ARG A 17 36.42 -8.04 -29.78
CA ARG A 17 36.41 -8.62 -31.13
C ARG A 17 37.78 -9.08 -31.62
N SER A 18 38.83 -8.31 -31.38
CA SER A 18 40.19 -8.67 -31.80
C SER A 18 40.70 -9.92 -31.09
N VAL A 19 40.33 -10.08 -29.81
CA VAL A 19 40.65 -11.26 -28.99
C VAL A 19 39.93 -12.49 -29.54
N ALA A 20 38.63 -12.36 -29.85
CA ALA A 20 37.83 -13.46 -30.39
C ALA A 20 38.37 -14.00 -31.74
N ILE A 21 38.75 -13.10 -32.64
CA ILE A 21 39.33 -13.47 -33.95
C ILE A 21 40.67 -14.20 -33.79
N GLU A 22 41.55 -13.70 -32.91
CA GLU A 22 42.83 -14.34 -32.62
C GLU A 22 42.64 -15.73 -32.01
N LEU A 23 41.71 -15.86 -31.07
CA LEU A 23 41.42 -17.11 -30.38
C LEU A 23 40.86 -18.16 -31.36
N LYS A 24 39.93 -17.77 -32.24
CA LYS A 24 39.42 -18.63 -33.32
C LYS A 24 40.56 -19.15 -34.19
N ARG A 25 41.48 -18.28 -34.62
CA ARG A 25 42.65 -18.68 -35.44
C ARG A 25 43.53 -19.70 -34.73
N ARG A 26 43.83 -19.49 -33.46
CA ARG A 26 44.69 -20.40 -32.67
C ARG A 26 44.02 -21.73 -32.36
N LEU A 27 42.73 -21.74 -32.06
CA LEU A 27 41.96 -22.97 -31.87
C LEU A 27 41.95 -23.82 -33.14
N LEU A 28 41.70 -23.23 -34.31
CA LEU A 28 41.69 -23.95 -35.60
C LEU A 28 43.08 -24.39 -36.08
N ALA A 29 44.14 -23.72 -35.62
CA ALA A 29 45.53 -24.10 -35.91
C ALA A 29 46.03 -25.26 -35.03
N SER A 30 45.31 -25.64 -33.98
CA SER A 30 45.72 -26.72 -33.08
C SER A 30 45.59 -28.10 -33.73
N PRO A 31 46.60 -29.00 -33.63
CA PRO A 31 46.52 -30.35 -34.18
C PRO A 31 45.32 -31.15 -33.68
N ASP A 32 44.97 -31.01 -32.40
CA ASP A 32 43.85 -31.70 -31.76
C ASP A 32 42.49 -31.23 -32.34
N ALA A 33 42.38 -29.93 -32.66
CA ALA A 33 41.19 -29.36 -33.28
C ALA A 33 41.02 -29.84 -34.73
N GLN A 34 42.11 -29.93 -35.49
CA GLN A 34 42.11 -30.43 -36.86
C GLN A 34 41.78 -31.92 -36.93
N ALA A 35 42.34 -32.72 -36.02
CA ALA A 35 42.04 -34.15 -35.93
C ALA A 35 40.56 -34.42 -35.58
N ALA A 36 39.96 -33.60 -34.72
CA ALA A 36 38.55 -33.69 -34.34
C ALA A 36 37.58 -33.01 -35.33
N GLY A 37 38.10 -32.28 -36.32
CA GLY A 37 37.30 -31.49 -37.27
C GLY A 37 36.52 -30.34 -36.61
N LEU A 38 37.04 -29.76 -35.52
CA LEU A 38 36.38 -28.69 -34.76
C LEU A 38 36.03 -27.50 -35.66
N LYS A 39 34.76 -27.12 -35.66
CA LYS A 39 34.31 -25.83 -36.22
C LYS A 39 34.23 -24.80 -35.10
N VAL A 40 34.68 -23.58 -35.35
CA VAL A 40 34.51 -22.45 -34.43
C VAL A 40 33.66 -21.41 -35.13
N TRP A 41 32.46 -21.19 -34.60
CA TRP A 41 31.49 -20.23 -35.13
C TRP A 41 31.69 -18.88 -34.46
N LEU A 42 31.81 -17.82 -35.26
CA LEU A 42 31.99 -16.43 -34.83
C LEU A 42 31.13 -15.53 -35.72
N ASP A 43 30.33 -14.66 -35.10
CA ASP A 43 29.39 -13.75 -35.77
C ASP A 43 30.05 -12.87 -36.86
N VAL A 44 31.31 -12.49 -36.65
CA VAL A 44 32.10 -11.69 -37.59
C VAL A 44 32.33 -12.38 -38.95
N ASP A 45 32.45 -13.70 -38.96
CA ASP A 45 32.87 -14.46 -40.15
C ASP A 45 31.74 -15.34 -40.73
N ASP A 46 30.80 -15.77 -39.89
CA ASP A 46 29.90 -16.88 -40.19
C ASP A 46 28.41 -16.46 -40.35
N LEU A 47 28.12 -15.16 -40.37
CA LEU A 47 26.77 -14.62 -40.67
C LEU A 47 26.55 -14.47 -42.18
N ASP A 48 25.43 -15.01 -42.69
CA ASP A 48 25.05 -14.85 -44.10
C ASP A 48 24.57 -13.42 -44.38
N GLU A 49 25.21 -12.76 -45.34
CA GLU A 49 24.79 -11.45 -45.81
C GLU A 49 23.35 -11.48 -46.38
N GLY A 50 22.49 -10.58 -45.91
CA GLY A 50 21.13 -10.41 -46.43
C GLY A 50 20.02 -11.22 -45.74
N LYS A 51 20.34 -12.02 -44.71
CA LYS A 51 19.34 -12.71 -43.86
C LYS A 51 19.21 -12.03 -42.48
N PRO A 52 18.05 -12.14 -41.79
CA PRO A 52 17.92 -11.72 -40.40
C PRO A 52 18.95 -12.43 -39.51
N TRP A 53 19.71 -11.67 -38.72
CA TRP A 53 20.86 -12.20 -37.97
C TRP A 53 20.44 -12.93 -36.68
N GLN A 54 19.31 -12.58 -36.06
CA GLN A 54 18.80 -13.23 -34.83
C GLN A 54 18.48 -14.73 -35.03
N PRO A 55 17.68 -15.16 -36.03
CA PRO A 55 17.41 -16.57 -36.26
C PRO A 55 18.66 -17.38 -36.62
N GLN A 56 19.66 -16.74 -37.23
CA GLN A 56 20.93 -17.37 -37.56
C GLN A 56 21.75 -17.65 -36.30
N LEU A 57 21.79 -16.72 -35.35
CA LEU A 57 22.45 -16.89 -34.06
C LEU A 57 21.75 -17.96 -33.21
N GLU A 58 20.42 -17.93 -33.12
CA GLU A 58 19.67 -18.98 -32.40
C GLU A 58 19.89 -20.37 -33.02
N ALA A 59 19.93 -20.46 -34.35
CA ALA A 59 20.22 -21.70 -35.05
C ALA A 59 21.67 -22.16 -34.83
N ALA A 60 22.65 -21.23 -34.85
CA ALA A 60 24.05 -21.53 -34.61
C ALA A 60 24.30 -21.97 -33.16
N ILE A 61 23.76 -21.24 -32.18
CA ILE A 61 23.78 -21.61 -30.77
C ILE A 61 23.00 -22.90 -30.54
N GLY A 62 21.96 -23.20 -31.33
CA GLY A 62 21.20 -24.45 -31.27
C GLY A 62 21.93 -25.65 -31.87
N ALA A 63 22.83 -25.43 -32.84
CA ALA A 63 23.61 -26.46 -33.51
C ALA A 63 24.99 -26.71 -32.87
N ALA A 64 25.50 -25.79 -32.06
CA ALA A 64 26.81 -25.90 -31.42
C ALA A 64 26.92 -27.12 -30.48
N SER A 65 28.12 -27.65 -30.23
CA SER A 65 28.38 -28.65 -29.19
C SER A 65 28.88 -28.02 -27.89
N ALA A 66 29.49 -26.84 -27.97
CA ALA A 66 29.95 -26.07 -26.83
C ALA A 66 29.79 -24.56 -27.09
N PHE A 67 29.72 -23.78 -26.02
CA PHE A 67 29.61 -22.33 -26.04
C PHE A 67 30.71 -21.72 -25.16
N SER A 68 31.42 -20.73 -25.68
CA SER A 68 32.38 -19.94 -24.91
C SER A 68 32.00 -18.48 -24.93
N VAL A 69 32.16 -17.82 -23.79
CA VAL A 69 31.91 -16.38 -23.65
C VAL A 69 33.17 -15.68 -23.17
N ILE A 70 33.63 -14.69 -23.94
CA ILE A 70 34.79 -13.86 -23.60
C ILE A 70 34.32 -12.72 -22.71
N ALA A 71 34.97 -12.57 -21.55
CA ALA A 71 34.75 -11.45 -20.65
C ALA A 71 36.03 -10.64 -20.46
N GLY A 72 36.13 -9.54 -21.21
CA GLY A 72 37.17 -8.53 -21.07
C GLY A 72 36.95 -7.57 -19.88
N SER A 73 37.73 -6.49 -19.83
CA SER A 73 37.71 -5.48 -18.76
C SER A 73 36.37 -4.76 -18.58
N ASN A 74 35.51 -4.78 -19.60
CA ASN A 74 34.19 -4.14 -19.58
C ASN A 74 33.02 -5.07 -19.18
N GLY A 75 33.29 -6.36 -18.98
CA GLY A 75 32.30 -7.37 -18.61
C GLY A 75 31.29 -7.74 -19.69
N ILE A 76 30.44 -8.72 -19.38
CA ILE A 76 29.35 -9.18 -20.25
C ILE A 76 28.25 -8.10 -20.30
N ARG A 77 28.12 -7.41 -21.44
CA ARG A 77 27.11 -6.36 -21.67
C ARG A 77 26.19 -6.68 -22.85
N ASN A 78 24.98 -6.10 -22.82
CA ASN A 78 24.02 -6.07 -23.92
C ASN A 78 23.72 -7.46 -24.52
N TRP A 79 24.18 -7.73 -25.74
CA TRP A 79 23.87 -8.92 -26.55
C TRP A 79 24.58 -10.20 -26.08
N VAL A 80 25.81 -10.08 -25.59
CA VAL A 80 26.56 -11.21 -25.00
C VAL A 80 25.76 -11.85 -23.86
N ARG A 81 24.95 -11.05 -23.16
CA ARG A 81 24.06 -11.54 -22.11
C ARG A 81 22.92 -12.40 -22.67
N ALA A 82 22.24 -11.96 -23.72
CA ALA A 82 21.18 -12.75 -24.36
C ALA A 82 21.70 -14.07 -24.95
N GLU A 83 22.87 -14.06 -25.61
CA GLU A 83 23.53 -15.28 -26.09
C GLU A 83 23.91 -16.21 -24.93
N THR A 84 24.44 -15.64 -23.86
CA THR A 84 24.78 -16.36 -22.62
C THR A 84 23.54 -16.97 -21.99
N ASP A 85 22.42 -16.26 -21.91
CA ASP A 85 21.17 -16.74 -21.33
C ASP A 85 20.55 -17.85 -22.18
N LEU A 86 20.63 -17.75 -23.51
CA LEU A 86 20.24 -18.82 -24.43
C LEU A 86 21.13 -20.05 -24.28
N ALA A 87 22.45 -19.85 -24.19
CA ALA A 87 23.40 -20.92 -23.95
C ALA A 87 23.17 -21.60 -22.59
N LEU A 88 22.91 -20.82 -21.53
CA LEU A 88 22.53 -21.32 -20.20
C LEU A 88 21.24 -22.14 -20.28
N SER A 89 20.21 -21.63 -20.97
CA SER A 89 18.96 -22.35 -21.21
C SER A 89 19.20 -23.68 -21.94
N ARG A 90 20.15 -23.72 -22.89
CA ARG A 90 20.50 -24.93 -23.63
C ARG A 90 21.33 -25.90 -22.79
N ALA A 91 22.28 -25.41 -22.01
CA ALA A 91 23.07 -26.22 -21.08
C ALA A 91 22.17 -26.93 -20.06
N ILE A 92 21.08 -26.31 -19.64
CA ILE A 92 20.05 -26.94 -18.80
C ILE A 92 19.37 -28.11 -19.51
N LYS A 93 19.11 -27.99 -20.82
CA LYS A 93 18.36 -28.98 -21.63
C LYS A 93 19.21 -30.13 -22.18
N HIS A 94 20.51 -29.92 -22.41
CA HIS A 94 21.40 -30.89 -23.04
C HIS A 94 22.66 -31.13 -22.21
N GLU A 95 22.79 -32.35 -21.67
CA GLU A 95 23.90 -32.73 -20.77
C GLU A 95 25.29 -32.65 -21.41
N SER A 96 25.39 -32.88 -22.71
CA SER A 96 26.64 -32.78 -23.46
C SER A 96 27.04 -31.35 -23.83
N PHE A 97 26.16 -30.37 -23.66
CA PHE A 97 26.42 -28.97 -24.04
C PHE A 97 27.24 -28.26 -22.95
N ARG A 98 28.41 -27.76 -23.32
CA ARG A 98 29.37 -27.13 -22.38
C ARG A 98 29.33 -25.61 -22.50
N ILE A 99 29.36 -24.92 -21.37
CA ILE A 99 29.61 -23.47 -21.29
C ILE A 99 30.99 -23.26 -20.69
N ILE A 100 31.82 -22.46 -21.37
CA ILE A 100 33.22 -22.25 -21.02
C ILE A 100 33.49 -20.75 -20.96
N PRO A 101 33.49 -20.13 -19.78
CA PRO A 101 33.85 -18.72 -19.63
C PRO A 101 35.33 -18.51 -19.94
N ILE A 102 35.67 -17.42 -20.62
CA ILE A 102 37.04 -17.02 -20.92
C ILE A 102 37.30 -15.65 -20.29
N LEU A 103 38.30 -15.60 -19.41
CA LEU A 103 38.72 -14.38 -18.72
C LEU A 103 40.01 -13.86 -19.35
N GLN A 104 39.95 -12.75 -20.08
CA GLN A 104 41.10 -12.19 -20.80
C GLN A 104 41.86 -11.17 -19.92
N ASP A 105 41.20 -10.04 -19.62
CA ASP A 105 41.77 -8.93 -18.84
C ASP A 105 40.95 -8.62 -17.56
N GLY A 106 39.85 -9.35 -17.34
CA GLY A 106 38.91 -9.16 -16.23
C GLY A 106 39.03 -10.23 -15.13
N GLY A 107 38.71 -9.85 -13.88
CA GLY A 107 38.48 -10.78 -12.78
C GLY A 107 37.16 -11.55 -12.95
N SER A 108 36.83 -12.48 -12.05
CA SER A 108 35.53 -13.18 -12.09
C SER A 108 34.34 -12.23 -12.10
N ASP A 109 34.51 -10.99 -11.61
CA ASP A 109 33.49 -9.94 -11.56
C ASP A 109 33.04 -9.39 -12.90
N SER A 110 33.76 -9.68 -13.99
CA SER A 110 33.33 -9.35 -15.35
C SER A 110 32.25 -10.31 -15.89
N LEU A 111 32.03 -11.44 -15.21
CA LEU A 111 31.03 -12.46 -15.56
C LEU A 111 29.69 -12.22 -14.87
N THR A 112 28.60 -12.60 -15.53
CA THR A 112 27.28 -12.64 -14.89
C THR A 112 27.26 -13.71 -13.79
N PRO A 113 26.39 -13.58 -12.77
CA PRO A 113 26.36 -14.48 -11.60
C PRO A 113 26.30 -15.98 -11.94
N PHE A 114 25.66 -16.35 -13.05
CA PHE A 114 25.56 -17.74 -13.52
C PHE A 114 26.81 -18.23 -14.21
N VAL A 115 27.43 -17.39 -15.04
CA VAL A 115 28.66 -17.74 -15.74
C VAL A 115 29.83 -17.85 -14.77
N LYS A 116 29.82 -17.07 -13.67
CA LYS A 116 30.77 -17.23 -12.53
C LYS A 116 30.78 -18.64 -11.94
N ARG A 117 29.71 -19.43 -12.10
CA ARG A 117 29.59 -20.79 -11.56
C ARG A 117 30.22 -21.86 -12.46
N TYR A 118 30.62 -21.50 -13.68
CA TYR A 118 31.39 -22.38 -14.57
C TYR A 118 32.89 -22.15 -14.38
N HIS A 119 33.67 -23.23 -14.54
CA HIS A 119 35.13 -23.13 -14.46
C HIS A 119 35.65 -22.32 -15.66
N ALA A 120 36.18 -21.13 -15.37
CA ALA A 120 36.67 -20.22 -16.39
C ALA A 120 38.10 -20.59 -16.83
N VAL A 121 38.37 -20.44 -18.13
CA VAL A 121 39.71 -20.48 -18.68
C VAL A 121 40.29 -19.06 -18.65
N ARG A 122 41.46 -18.90 -18.02
CA ARG A 122 42.12 -17.59 -17.88
C ARG A 122 43.21 -17.42 -18.93
N ASP A 123 43.12 -16.32 -19.66
CA ASP A 123 44.08 -15.86 -20.66
C ASP A 123 44.60 -16.95 -21.62
N PRO A 124 43.72 -17.60 -22.40
CA PRO A 124 44.12 -18.63 -23.36
C PRO A 124 44.93 -18.08 -24.55
N LEU A 125 45.07 -16.76 -24.71
CA LEU A 125 45.93 -16.19 -25.76
C LEU A 125 47.40 -16.15 -25.34
N ASN A 126 47.69 -15.90 -24.06
CA ASN A 126 49.08 -15.85 -23.59
C ASN A 126 49.52 -17.12 -22.86
N ASN A 127 48.60 -18.01 -22.50
CA ASN A 127 48.88 -19.27 -21.81
C ASN A 127 48.53 -20.52 -22.67
N PRO A 128 49.54 -21.27 -23.16
CA PRO A 128 49.33 -22.49 -23.96
C PRO A 128 48.54 -23.59 -23.24
N ASP A 129 48.71 -23.74 -21.92
CA ASP A 129 48.01 -24.76 -21.13
C ASP A 129 46.52 -24.39 -20.98
N ALA A 130 46.23 -23.11 -20.83
CA ALA A 130 44.86 -22.60 -20.80
C ALA A 130 44.16 -22.77 -22.15
N LEU A 131 44.86 -22.52 -23.27
CA LEU A 131 44.35 -22.79 -24.61
C LEU A 131 44.04 -24.28 -24.82
N GLN A 132 44.91 -25.16 -24.32
CA GLN A 132 44.69 -26.61 -24.40
C GLN A 132 43.51 -27.05 -23.51
N SER A 133 43.34 -26.46 -22.33
CA SER A 133 42.18 -26.70 -21.46
C SER A 133 40.86 -26.26 -22.12
N LEU A 134 40.83 -25.08 -22.74
CA LEU A 134 39.69 -24.60 -23.52
C LEU A 134 39.34 -25.58 -24.65
N LEU A 135 40.35 -26.06 -25.37
CA LEU A 135 40.16 -27.02 -26.46
C LEU A 135 39.60 -28.36 -25.98
N ARG A 136 40.12 -28.91 -24.87
CA ARG A 136 39.60 -30.16 -24.28
C ARG A 136 38.16 -30.02 -23.80
N ALA A 137 37.83 -28.90 -23.18
CA ALA A 137 36.47 -28.60 -22.76
C ALA A 137 35.51 -28.44 -23.95
N ALA A 138 35.94 -27.76 -25.02
CA ALA A 138 35.16 -27.59 -26.25
C ALA A 138 34.91 -28.91 -27.01
N LEU A 139 35.87 -29.84 -26.91
CA LEU A 139 35.77 -31.19 -27.47
C LEU A 139 35.03 -32.18 -26.56
N GLY A 140 34.59 -31.76 -25.37
CA GLY A 140 33.86 -32.61 -24.43
C GLY A 140 34.71 -33.72 -23.80
N LEU A 141 36.03 -33.55 -23.75
CA LEU A 141 36.98 -34.54 -23.24
C LEU A 141 37.07 -34.55 -21.70
N ASP A 142 36.54 -33.52 -21.02
CA ASP A 142 36.45 -33.44 -19.56
C ASP A 142 35.15 -34.07 -19.02
N LYS A 143 35.26 -34.92 -17.99
CA LYS A 143 34.15 -35.69 -17.37
C LYS A 143 33.46 -34.99 -16.20
N ASN A 144 33.83 -33.77 -15.84
CA ASN A 144 33.20 -33.09 -14.72
C ASN A 144 31.71 -32.83 -15.02
N GLY A 145 30.83 -33.32 -14.14
CA GLY A 145 29.39 -33.13 -14.22
C GLY A 145 29.02 -31.65 -14.28
N MET A 146 27.83 -31.35 -14.79
CA MET A 146 27.37 -29.96 -14.90
C MET A 146 27.45 -29.24 -13.53
N PRO A 147 27.93 -27.97 -13.50
CA PRO A 147 28.04 -27.22 -12.27
C PRO A 147 26.67 -26.92 -11.66
N VAL A 148 26.59 -26.87 -10.33
CA VAL A 148 25.38 -26.45 -9.60
C VAL A 148 25.15 -24.96 -9.86
N LEU A 149 24.07 -24.71 -10.60
CA LEU A 149 23.42 -23.45 -10.97
C LEU A 149 23.07 -22.56 -9.81
N THR A 150 22.53 -23.10 -8.73
CA THR A 150 22.00 -22.33 -7.61
C THR A 150 21.81 -23.25 -6.41
N ASP A 151 22.08 -22.75 -5.22
CA ASP A 151 21.76 -23.48 -3.98
C ASP A 151 20.31 -23.20 -3.52
N GLU A 152 19.66 -22.20 -4.11
CA GLU A 152 18.28 -21.79 -3.86
C GLU A 152 17.50 -21.79 -5.19
N PRO A 153 16.84 -22.91 -5.55
CA PRO A 153 16.07 -23.01 -6.80
C PRO A 153 14.74 -22.27 -6.72
N PHE A 154 14.07 -22.28 -5.57
CA PHE A 154 12.74 -21.71 -5.44
C PHE A 154 12.76 -20.44 -4.58
N PRO A 155 12.16 -19.32 -5.03
CA PRO A 155 12.12 -18.06 -4.31
C PRO A 155 11.20 -18.04 -3.08
N GLY A 156 10.34 -19.04 -2.88
CA GLY A 156 9.33 -19.04 -1.83
C GLY A 156 8.28 -17.92 -2.03
N LEU A 157 8.04 -17.11 -1.00
CA LEU A 157 7.15 -15.94 -1.06
C LEU A 157 7.82 -14.65 -1.56
N ARG A 158 9.08 -14.69 -2.00
CA ARG A 158 9.74 -13.51 -2.58
C ARG A 158 8.99 -13.07 -3.83
N SER A 159 8.79 -11.76 -3.98
CA SER A 159 8.45 -11.21 -5.30
C SER A 159 9.62 -11.50 -6.23
N MET A 160 9.36 -12.15 -7.38
CA MET A 160 10.40 -12.40 -8.38
C MET A 160 10.67 -11.08 -9.11
N SER A 161 11.69 -10.35 -8.62
CA SER A 161 12.28 -9.23 -9.34
C SER A 161 13.11 -9.72 -10.53
N GLU A 162 13.67 -8.78 -11.29
CA GLU A 162 14.59 -9.09 -12.38
C GLU A 162 15.80 -9.94 -11.95
N ASP A 163 16.24 -9.84 -10.69
CA ASP A 163 17.36 -10.63 -10.15
C ASP A 163 17.07 -12.14 -10.06
N TRP A 164 15.80 -12.52 -10.16
CA TRP A 164 15.31 -13.90 -10.13
C TRP A 164 14.86 -14.41 -11.49
N ALA A 165 15.10 -13.64 -12.57
CA ALA A 165 14.69 -13.99 -13.92
C ALA A 165 15.28 -15.33 -14.41
N ASP A 166 16.45 -15.70 -13.91
CA ASP A 166 17.10 -16.99 -14.17
C ASP A 166 16.30 -18.20 -13.67
N ARG A 167 15.43 -18.01 -12.66
CA ARG A 167 14.53 -19.03 -12.10
C ARG A 167 13.08 -18.82 -12.53
N PHE A 168 12.82 -17.90 -13.44
CA PHE A 168 11.48 -17.60 -13.94
C PHE A 168 11.10 -18.53 -15.09
N PHE A 169 10.49 -19.67 -14.74
CA PHE A 169 10.05 -20.71 -15.70
C PHE A 169 8.53 -20.81 -15.80
N GLY A 170 8.01 -21.41 -16.88
CA GLY A 170 6.59 -21.68 -17.08
C GLY A 170 5.76 -20.51 -17.61
N ARG A 171 6.38 -19.38 -17.94
CA ARG A 171 5.71 -18.15 -18.42
C ARG A 171 6.37 -17.53 -19.66
N ARG A 172 7.10 -18.33 -20.43
CA ARG A 172 7.83 -17.85 -21.62
C ARG A 172 6.86 -17.34 -22.70
N THR A 173 5.82 -18.12 -22.99
CA THR A 173 4.80 -17.75 -23.99
C THR A 173 4.13 -16.42 -23.65
N GLU A 174 3.73 -16.22 -22.39
CA GLU A 174 3.11 -14.96 -21.95
C GLU A 174 4.10 -13.79 -21.99
N THR A 175 5.38 -14.04 -21.71
CA THR A 175 6.43 -13.02 -21.84
C THR A 175 6.56 -12.58 -23.30
N ASP A 176 6.62 -13.53 -24.23
CA ASP A 176 6.72 -13.27 -25.68
C ASP A 176 5.48 -12.55 -26.22
N GLU A 177 4.28 -12.92 -25.76
CA GLU A 177 3.02 -12.27 -26.11
C GLU A 177 2.97 -10.81 -25.63
N VAL A 178 3.39 -10.53 -24.39
CA VAL A 178 3.46 -9.16 -23.87
C VAL A 178 4.50 -8.33 -24.62
N LEU A 179 5.68 -8.91 -24.92
CA LEU A 179 6.70 -8.24 -25.73
C LEU A 179 6.18 -7.92 -27.14
N ALA A 180 5.42 -8.83 -27.76
CA ALA A 180 4.79 -8.58 -29.04
C ALA A 180 3.77 -7.43 -29.01
N LEU A 181 3.03 -7.28 -27.90
CA LEU A 181 2.17 -6.12 -27.68
C LEU A 181 3.00 -4.83 -27.51
N LEU A 182 4.09 -4.86 -26.74
CA LEU A 182 4.97 -3.70 -26.55
C LEU A 182 5.66 -3.24 -27.83
N ARG A 183 5.82 -4.13 -28.84
CA ARG A 183 6.27 -3.73 -30.19
C ARG A 183 5.22 -2.90 -30.95
N ARG A 184 3.93 -3.10 -30.66
CA ARG A 184 2.81 -2.48 -31.39
C ARG A 184 2.22 -1.30 -30.65
N HIS A 185 2.33 -1.30 -29.33
CA HIS A 185 1.68 -0.34 -28.45
C HIS A 185 2.69 0.24 -27.46
N ARG A 186 2.63 1.56 -27.30
CA ARG A 186 3.51 2.30 -26.38
C ARG A 186 3.19 2.03 -24.92
N ALA A 187 1.94 1.72 -24.62
CA ALA A 187 1.50 1.30 -23.29
C ALA A 187 0.78 -0.04 -23.41
N VAL A 188 1.11 -0.98 -22.54
CA VAL A 188 0.48 -2.30 -22.45
C VAL A 188 0.05 -2.54 -21.00
N THR A 189 -1.17 -3.04 -20.81
CA THR A 189 -1.72 -3.31 -19.48
C THR A 189 -1.88 -4.83 -19.27
N ILE A 190 -1.16 -5.41 -18.31
CA ILE A 190 -1.36 -6.78 -17.83
C ILE A 190 -2.50 -6.79 -16.82
N VAL A 191 -3.58 -7.49 -17.14
CA VAL A 191 -4.79 -7.60 -16.34
C VAL A 191 -4.93 -9.02 -15.79
N ALA A 192 -5.11 -9.14 -14.47
CA ALA A 192 -5.34 -10.42 -13.80
C ALA A 192 -5.76 -10.24 -12.35
N ASP A 193 -6.31 -11.27 -11.73
CA ASP A 193 -6.62 -11.27 -10.30
C ASP A 193 -5.37 -11.26 -9.41
N SER A 194 -5.56 -11.01 -8.11
CA SER A 194 -4.48 -11.04 -7.10
C SER A 194 -3.84 -12.42 -7.05
N GLY A 195 -2.50 -12.49 -6.95
CA GLY A 195 -1.78 -13.76 -6.86
C GLY A 195 -1.63 -14.55 -8.17
N ALA A 196 -2.00 -13.96 -9.33
CA ALA A 196 -1.81 -14.61 -10.64
C ALA A 196 -0.35 -14.58 -11.17
N GLY A 197 0.53 -13.79 -10.53
CA GLY A 197 1.93 -13.62 -10.94
C GLY A 197 2.22 -12.41 -11.84
N LYS A 198 1.34 -11.38 -11.85
CA LYS A 198 1.50 -10.18 -12.69
C LYS A 198 2.83 -9.47 -12.49
N SER A 199 3.19 -9.19 -11.23
CA SER A 199 4.45 -8.51 -10.89
C SER A 199 5.67 -9.33 -11.33
N SER A 200 5.67 -10.64 -11.10
CA SER A 200 6.73 -11.54 -11.57
C SER A 200 6.86 -11.56 -13.09
N LEU A 201 5.73 -11.64 -13.82
CA LEU A 201 5.76 -11.60 -15.29
C LEU A 201 6.28 -10.26 -15.80
N ALA A 202 5.85 -9.15 -15.21
CA ALA A 202 6.29 -7.82 -15.60
C ALA A 202 7.78 -7.60 -15.35
N MET A 203 8.30 -8.03 -14.20
CA MET A 203 9.68 -7.77 -13.80
C MET A 203 10.65 -8.86 -14.29
N ALA A 204 10.47 -10.11 -13.83
CA ALA A 204 11.36 -11.23 -14.12
C ALA A 204 11.21 -11.78 -15.55
N GLY A 205 10.04 -11.62 -16.17
CA GLY A 205 9.81 -11.97 -17.57
C GLY A 205 10.14 -10.80 -18.50
N VAL A 206 9.22 -9.83 -18.58
CA VAL A 206 9.24 -8.76 -19.58
C VAL A 206 10.37 -7.75 -19.33
N GLY A 207 10.55 -7.28 -18.10
CA GLY A 207 11.62 -6.35 -17.74
C GLY A 207 13.00 -6.93 -18.02
N HIS A 208 13.23 -8.19 -17.63
CA HIS A 208 14.46 -8.92 -17.93
C HIS A 208 14.70 -9.06 -19.44
N ALA A 209 13.71 -9.54 -20.19
CA ALA A 209 13.82 -9.72 -21.63
C ALA A 209 14.03 -8.37 -22.37
N TRP A 210 13.38 -7.30 -21.90
CA TRP A 210 13.60 -5.95 -22.40
C TRP A 210 15.06 -5.52 -22.23
N ARG A 211 15.63 -5.69 -21.03
CA ARG A 211 17.03 -5.36 -20.76
C ARG A 211 17.99 -6.19 -21.63
N GLY A 212 17.62 -7.42 -21.97
CA GLY A 212 18.31 -8.28 -22.94
C GLY A 212 18.17 -7.86 -24.41
N GLY A 213 17.38 -6.82 -24.71
CA GLY A 213 17.18 -6.30 -26.06
C GLY A 213 16.16 -7.05 -26.89
N ALA A 214 15.15 -7.69 -26.28
CA ALA A 214 14.16 -8.50 -26.99
C ALA A 214 13.37 -7.74 -28.09
N LEU A 215 13.32 -6.41 -28.06
CA LEU A 215 12.67 -5.60 -29.10
C LEU A 215 13.62 -5.02 -30.15
N ARG A 216 14.90 -5.42 -30.13
CA ARG A 216 15.90 -4.97 -31.11
C ARG A 216 15.50 -5.39 -32.52
N THR A 217 15.66 -4.49 -33.49
CA THR A 217 15.34 -4.81 -34.89
C THR A 217 16.47 -5.58 -35.55
N ASP A 218 16.15 -6.33 -36.61
CA ASP A 218 17.13 -7.12 -37.37
C ASP A 218 18.18 -6.28 -38.15
N ARG A 219 18.33 -4.96 -37.90
CA ARG A 219 19.28 -4.10 -38.62
C ARG A 219 20.59 -3.91 -37.83
N PRO A 220 21.70 -4.53 -38.28
CA PRO A 220 22.90 -4.75 -37.46
C PRO A 220 23.89 -3.56 -37.38
N ARG A 221 23.51 -2.31 -37.70
CA ARG A 221 24.45 -1.16 -37.68
C ARG A 221 24.05 0.04 -36.83
N ALA A 222 22.77 0.18 -36.45
CA ALA A 222 22.32 1.29 -35.58
C ALA A 222 22.03 0.83 -34.14
N ASP A 223 21.69 -0.46 -33.96
CA ASP A 223 21.12 -0.97 -32.71
C ASP A 223 22.15 -1.56 -31.73
N ASP A 224 23.45 -1.61 -32.08
CA ASP A 224 24.51 -2.10 -31.18
C ASP A 224 24.89 -1.08 -30.09
N ALA A 225 24.59 0.21 -30.33
CA ALA A 225 24.74 1.27 -29.33
C ALA A 225 23.48 1.46 -28.46
N ALA A 226 22.39 0.74 -28.75
CA ALA A 226 21.12 0.93 -28.07
C ALA A 226 21.18 0.48 -26.59
N ILE A 227 20.72 1.35 -25.68
CA ILE A 227 20.67 1.08 -24.24
C ILE A 227 19.24 0.73 -23.85
N TRP A 228 19.04 -0.46 -23.30
CA TRP A 228 17.72 -0.93 -22.85
C TRP A 228 17.57 -0.69 -21.34
N HIS A 229 16.98 0.44 -21.00
CA HIS A 229 16.80 0.90 -19.63
C HIS A 229 15.44 0.46 -19.08
N VAL A 230 15.39 0.06 -17.80
CA VAL A 230 14.15 -0.36 -17.11
C VAL A 230 14.02 0.41 -15.81
N ILE A 231 12.86 1.00 -15.58
CA ILE A 231 12.46 1.62 -14.32
C ILE A 231 11.17 0.96 -13.85
N THR A 232 11.13 0.59 -12.57
CA THR A 232 9.96 -0.02 -11.95
C THR A 232 9.49 0.83 -10.78
N MET A 233 8.20 1.15 -10.76
CA MET A 233 7.57 1.89 -9.67
C MET A 233 6.26 1.25 -9.21
N ARG A 234 5.83 1.61 -8.01
CA ARG A 234 4.54 1.27 -7.43
C ARG A 234 3.88 2.55 -6.87
N PRO A 235 2.66 2.94 -7.27
CA PRO A 235 2.10 4.27 -6.99
C PRO A 235 1.98 4.68 -5.50
N ALA A 236 1.52 3.79 -4.61
CA ALA A 236 1.30 4.06 -3.20
C ALA A 236 0.51 5.37 -2.88
N GLU A 237 0.76 6.03 -1.75
CA GLU A 237 0.09 7.29 -1.34
C GLU A 237 0.55 8.52 -2.16
N ASN A 238 1.79 8.52 -2.64
CA ASN A 238 2.37 9.63 -3.41
C ASN A 238 3.10 9.11 -4.66
N PRO A 239 2.39 8.96 -5.79
CA PRO A 239 2.94 8.30 -6.97
C PRO A 239 4.07 9.08 -7.65
N VAL A 240 4.08 10.41 -7.55
CA VAL A 240 5.19 11.23 -8.06
C VAL A 240 6.45 11.00 -7.22
N GLU A 241 6.32 10.90 -5.91
CA GLU A 241 7.46 10.60 -5.03
C GLU A 241 7.97 9.16 -5.22
N GLN A 242 7.07 8.19 -5.43
CA GLN A 242 7.45 6.83 -5.76
C GLN A 242 8.18 6.72 -7.11
N LEU A 243 7.83 7.57 -8.08
CA LEU A 243 8.60 7.66 -9.33
C LEU A 243 10.01 8.25 -9.09
N ARG A 244 10.16 9.22 -8.18
CA ARG A 244 11.48 9.72 -7.75
C ARG A 244 12.33 8.62 -7.10
N ASP A 245 11.74 7.84 -6.20
CA ASP A 245 12.40 6.70 -5.56
C ASP A 245 12.83 5.65 -6.60
N ALA A 246 11.98 5.39 -7.60
CA ALA A 246 12.30 4.47 -8.69
C ALA A 246 13.48 4.96 -9.55
N ILE A 247 13.54 6.26 -9.85
CA ILE A 247 14.67 6.87 -10.58
C ILE A 247 15.96 6.78 -9.77
N GLU A 248 15.90 7.05 -8.46
CA GLU A 248 17.04 6.91 -7.55
C GLU A 248 17.57 5.46 -7.50
N SER A 249 16.67 4.49 -7.37
CA SER A 249 17.02 3.07 -7.40
C SER A 249 17.66 2.66 -8.72
N ALA A 250 17.09 3.08 -9.86
CA ALA A 250 17.63 2.78 -11.19
C ALA A 250 18.99 3.45 -11.42
N ALA A 251 19.17 4.71 -11.01
CA ALA A 251 20.45 5.41 -11.09
C ALA A 251 21.52 4.75 -10.21
N THR A 252 21.14 4.27 -9.02
CA THR A 252 22.04 3.50 -8.15
C THR A 252 22.50 2.20 -8.82
N GLN A 253 21.58 1.47 -9.47
CA GLN A 253 21.92 0.25 -10.22
C GLN A 253 22.83 0.52 -11.43
N LEU A 254 22.75 1.71 -12.03
CA LEU A 254 23.66 2.15 -13.09
C LEU A 254 25.03 2.61 -12.57
N GLY A 255 25.23 2.68 -11.25
CA GLY A 255 26.47 3.12 -10.63
C GLY A 255 26.66 4.64 -10.63
N CYS A 256 25.57 5.42 -10.71
CA CYS A 256 25.65 6.88 -10.55
C CYS A 256 26.10 7.26 -9.14
N ASP A 257 26.80 8.39 -9.01
CA ASP A 257 27.17 8.93 -7.70
C ASP A 257 25.97 9.63 -6.99
N GLN A 258 26.13 9.92 -5.69
CA GLN A 258 25.04 10.49 -4.89
C GLN A 258 24.60 11.89 -5.38
N ALA A 259 25.51 12.66 -5.97
CA ALA A 259 25.20 14.00 -6.48
C ALA A 259 24.34 13.91 -7.75
N ALA A 260 24.70 13.02 -8.68
CA ALA A 260 23.93 12.72 -9.87
C ALA A 260 22.56 12.13 -9.52
N ILE A 261 22.49 11.18 -8.57
CA ILE A 261 21.23 10.63 -8.07
C ILE A 261 20.32 11.75 -7.54
N THR A 262 20.85 12.64 -6.71
CA THR A 262 20.08 13.78 -6.16
C THR A 262 19.59 14.71 -7.26
N SER A 263 20.45 15.01 -8.24
CA SER A 263 20.09 15.84 -9.40
C SER A 263 19.01 15.20 -10.26
N LEU A 264 19.09 13.90 -10.54
CA LEU A 264 18.09 13.15 -11.32
C LEU A 264 16.75 13.11 -10.58
N ARG A 265 16.77 12.88 -9.26
CA ARG A 265 15.59 12.88 -8.40
C ARG A 265 14.84 14.22 -8.45
N GLN A 266 15.59 15.34 -8.37
CA GLN A 266 15.04 16.69 -8.49
C GLN A 266 14.59 17.01 -9.93
N GLY A 267 15.32 16.45 -10.90
CA GLY A 267 15.11 16.59 -12.34
C GLY A 267 13.73 16.15 -12.81
N LEU A 268 13.03 15.28 -12.08
CA LEU A 268 11.65 14.89 -12.41
C LEU A 268 10.71 16.09 -12.55
N THR A 269 11.01 17.22 -11.90
CA THR A 269 10.20 18.45 -11.99
C THR A 269 10.61 19.33 -13.17
N SER A 270 11.90 19.37 -13.53
CA SER A 270 12.44 20.28 -14.55
C SER A 270 12.57 19.64 -15.93
N ASP A 271 13.10 18.42 -16.00
CA ASP A 271 13.19 17.60 -17.20
C ASP A 271 12.86 16.14 -16.85
N PRO A 272 11.55 15.79 -16.83
CA PRO A 272 11.09 14.45 -16.50
C PRO A 272 11.69 13.37 -17.40
N ALA A 273 11.89 13.64 -18.69
CA ALA A 273 12.37 12.66 -19.66
C ALA A 273 13.87 12.38 -19.51
N PHE A 274 14.67 13.39 -19.17
CA PHE A 274 16.07 13.20 -18.78
C PHE A 274 16.18 12.41 -17.47
N ALA A 275 15.38 12.76 -16.47
CA ALA A 275 15.37 12.08 -15.17
C ALA A 275 14.96 10.61 -15.30
N LEU A 276 13.90 10.31 -16.05
CA LEU A 276 13.42 8.94 -16.30
C LEU A 276 14.42 8.08 -17.12
N ARG A 277 15.35 8.70 -17.84
CA ARG A 277 16.44 7.98 -18.51
C ARG A 277 17.70 7.88 -17.66
N CYS A 278 17.67 8.33 -16.40
CA CYS A 278 18.83 8.43 -15.53
C CYS A 278 20.02 9.16 -16.18
N GLY A 279 19.75 10.16 -17.03
CA GLY A 279 20.77 10.93 -17.75
C GLY A 279 21.47 10.23 -18.92
N LEU A 280 20.96 9.07 -19.35
CA LEU A 280 21.45 8.36 -20.53
C LEU A 280 21.11 9.08 -21.83
N ASP A 281 21.90 8.82 -22.88
CA ASP A 281 21.76 9.48 -24.19
C ASP A 281 20.36 9.22 -24.80
N PRO A 282 19.57 10.27 -25.09
CA PRO A 282 18.23 10.12 -25.66
C PRO A 282 18.23 9.49 -27.05
N ALA A 283 19.33 9.56 -27.80
CA ALA A 283 19.42 9.03 -29.16
C ALA A 283 19.58 7.50 -29.20
N THR A 284 20.10 6.91 -28.13
CA THR A 284 20.40 5.47 -28.07
C THR A 284 19.58 4.73 -27.02
N THR A 285 18.94 5.42 -26.08
CA THR A 285 18.26 4.77 -24.95
C THR A 285 16.79 4.48 -25.22
N HIS A 286 16.38 3.22 -25.08
CA HIS A 286 14.99 2.77 -24.99
C HIS A 286 14.64 2.47 -23.54
N THR A 287 13.61 3.13 -23.02
CA THR A 287 13.19 3.01 -21.62
C THR A 287 11.89 2.25 -21.50
N LEU A 288 11.84 1.26 -20.61
CA LEU A 288 10.62 0.61 -20.15
C LEU A 288 10.28 1.13 -18.75
N LEU A 289 9.12 1.75 -18.61
CA LEU A 289 8.54 2.11 -17.32
C LEU A 289 7.51 1.06 -16.91
N ILE A 290 7.80 0.30 -15.86
CA ILE A 290 6.87 -0.66 -15.26
C ILE A 290 6.14 0.05 -14.11
N ILE A 291 4.83 0.23 -14.25
CA ILE A 291 3.93 0.71 -13.18
C ILE A 291 3.22 -0.51 -12.61
N ASP A 292 3.78 -1.07 -11.53
CA ASP A 292 3.23 -2.24 -10.86
C ASP A 292 2.10 -1.85 -9.89
N GLN A 293 1.07 -2.68 -9.82
CA GLN A 293 -0.13 -2.51 -8.98
C GLN A 293 -0.79 -1.13 -9.15
N ALA A 294 -1.12 -0.78 -10.40
CA ALA A 294 -1.73 0.51 -10.72
C ALA A 294 -3.08 0.76 -10.02
N GLU A 295 -3.75 -0.28 -9.51
CA GLU A 295 -4.92 -0.15 -8.64
C GLU A 295 -4.67 0.74 -7.41
N GLU A 296 -3.43 0.87 -6.95
CA GLU A 296 -3.07 1.73 -5.82
C GLU A 296 -3.36 3.20 -6.05
N LEU A 297 -3.38 3.64 -7.32
CA LEU A 297 -3.80 4.99 -7.67
C LEU A 297 -5.22 5.28 -7.21
N VAL A 298 -6.10 4.27 -7.17
CA VAL A 298 -7.49 4.45 -6.79
C VAL A 298 -7.78 4.00 -5.36
N THR A 299 -6.99 3.10 -4.80
CA THR A 299 -7.16 2.57 -3.43
C THR A 299 -6.34 3.31 -2.37
N LEU A 300 -5.11 3.77 -2.68
CA LEU A 300 -4.20 4.41 -1.73
C LEU A 300 -3.95 5.89 -2.04
N THR A 301 -3.76 6.24 -3.30
CA THR A 301 -3.44 7.63 -3.66
C THR A 301 -4.65 8.56 -3.41
N PRO A 302 -4.48 9.68 -2.70
CA PRO A 302 -5.53 10.68 -2.51
C PRO A 302 -6.07 11.21 -3.85
N ARG A 303 -7.39 11.42 -3.95
CA ARG A 303 -8.06 11.82 -5.21
C ARG A 303 -7.44 13.03 -5.91
N TYR A 304 -6.97 14.02 -5.14
CA TYR A 304 -6.40 15.25 -5.68
C TYR A 304 -5.02 15.06 -6.34
N ARG A 305 -4.27 13.99 -6.03
CA ARG A 305 -2.94 13.70 -6.61
C ARG A 305 -3.00 12.85 -7.89
N ARG A 306 -4.09 12.12 -8.11
CA ARG A 306 -4.20 11.17 -9.24
C ARG A 306 -4.07 11.85 -10.62
N PRO A 307 -4.72 13.01 -10.88
CA PRO A 307 -4.62 13.68 -12.17
C PRO A 307 -3.22 14.23 -12.46
N GLU A 308 -2.53 14.72 -11.43
CA GLU A 308 -1.15 15.21 -11.56
C GLU A 308 -0.23 14.11 -12.07
N PHE A 309 -0.28 12.93 -11.45
CA PHE A 309 0.51 11.77 -11.88
C PHE A 309 0.14 11.31 -13.28
N GLY A 310 -1.15 11.18 -13.59
CA GLY A 310 -1.56 10.72 -14.91
C GLY A 310 -1.16 11.68 -16.04
N ARG A 311 -1.22 13.00 -15.81
CA ARG A 311 -0.70 13.99 -16.76
C ARG A 311 0.82 13.92 -16.91
N LEU A 312 1.56 13.66 -15.83
CA LEU A 312 3.02 13.46 -15.88
C LEU A 312 3.39 12.27 -16.77
N ILE A 313 2.72 11.13 -16.60
CA ILE A 313 2.97 9.92 -17.41
C ILE A 313 2.59 10.17 -18.88
N ALA A 314 1.49 10.86 -19.15
CA ALA A 314 1.10 11.25 -20.50
C ALA A 314 2.14 12.17 -21.16
N ALA A 315 2.61 13.20 -20.44
CA ALA A 315 3.64 14.11 -20.93
C ALA A 315 4.98 13.39 -21.20
N LEU A 316 5.37 12.44 -20.35
CA LEU A 316 6.55 11.60 -20.54
C LEU A 316 6.43 10.74 -21.80
N ALA A 317 5.26 10.13 -22.03
CA ALA A 317 4.98 9.43 -23.26
C ALA A 317 5.14 10.40 -24.45
N ASP A 318 4.47 11.54 -24.46
CA ASP A 318 4.56 12.45 -25.61
C ASP A 318 5.99 12.95 -25.87
N ALA A 319 6.75 13.29 -24.82
CA ALA A 319 8.11 13.81 -24.93
C ALA A 319 9.14 12.77 -25.42
N MET A 320 8.99 11.50 -25.03
CA MET A 320 9.96 10.45 -25.35
C MET A 320 9.59 9.65 -26.61
N GLY A 321 8.35 9.73 -27.08
CA GLY A 321 7.88 9.02 -28.27
C GLY A 321 8.18 7.51 -28.21
N ASP A 322 8.72 6.97 -29.29
CA ASP A 322 9.03 5.53 -29.42
C ASP A 322 10.20 5.05 -28.53
N ARG A 323 10.84 5.97 -27.79
CA ARG A 323 11.88 5.64 -26.80
C ARG A 323 11.33 5.32 -25.41
N LEU A 324 10.02 5.48 -25.19
CA LEU A 324 9.36 5.07 -23.94
C LEU A 324 8.26 4.04 -24.22
N SER A 325 8.38 2.90 -23.58
CA SER A 325 7.33 1.90 -23.43
C SER A 325 6.87 1.86 -21.97
N ILE A 326 5.56 1.70 -21.75
CA ILE A 326 4.95 1.66 -20.43
C ILE A 326 4.26 0.32 -20.25
N LEU A 327 4.64 -0.43 -19.22
CA LEU A 327 3.98 -1.66 -18.84
C LEU A 327 3.23 -1.44 -17.52
N ILE A 328 1.93 -1.65 -17.53
CA ILE A 328 1.07 -1.41 -16.38
C ILE A 328 0.57 -2.77 -15.89
N THR A 329 0.73 -3.09 -14.61
CA THR A 329 0.03 -4.24 -14.02
C THR A 329 -1.19 -3.76 -13.25
N LEU A 330 -2.31 -4.45 -13.41
CA LEU A 330 -3.58 -4.02 -12.84
C LEU A 330 -4.49 -5.20 -12.51
N ARG A 331 -5.27 -5.08 -11.44
CA ARG A 331 -6.34 -6.04 -11.16
C ARG A 331 -7.55 -5.84 -12.08
N SER A 332 -8.17 -6.95 -12.48
CA SER A 332 -9.35 -7.00 -13.34
C SER A 332 -10.51 -6.12 -12.83
N ASP A 333 -10.76 -6.15 -11.53
CA ASP A 333 -11.81 -5.39 -10.83
C ASP A 333 -11.53 -3.87 -10.74
N HIS A 334 -10.29 -3.44 -10.96
CA HIS A 334 -9.87 -2.03 -10.88
C HIS A 334 -9.65 -1.39 -12.25
N LEU A 335 -9.78 -2.15 -13.35
CA LEU A 335 -9.53 -1.70 -14.72
C LEU A 335 -10.29 -0.42 -15.06
N ASN A 336 -11.60 -0.40 -14.80
CA ASN A 336 -12.46 0.77 -15.09
C ASN A 336 -12.15 1.98 -14.21
N LEU A 337 -11.78 1.75 -12.94
CA LEU A 337 -11.48 2.82 -11.99
C LEU A 337 -10.18 3.53 -12.36
N VAL A 338 -9.13 2.76 -12.65
CA VAL A 338 -7.83 3.33 -13.09
C VAL A 338 -7.96 3.92 -14.49
N GLY A 339 -8.72 3.30 -15.39
CA GLY A 339 -9.06 3.88 -16.69
C GLY A 339 -9.81 5.20 -16.58
N GLY A 340 -10.43 5.52 -15.45
CA GLY A 340 -11.05 6.81 -15.14
C GLY A 340 -10.08 7.92 -14.70
N VAL A 341 -8.81 7.60 -14.43
CA VAL A 341 -7.80 8.58 -14.04
C VAL A 341 -7.38 9.43 -15.24
N GLU A 342 -7.48 10.74 -15.09
CA GLU A 342 -7.07 11.72 -16.11
C GLU A 342 -5.60 11.49 -16.51
N GLY A 343 -5.31 11.48 -17.81
CA GLY A 343 -3.98 11.22 -18.37
C GLY A 343 -3.63 9.74 -18.55
N LEU A 344 -4.06 8.84 -17.65
CA LEU A 344 -3.81 7.39 -17.78
C LEU A 344 -4.87 6.64 -18.59
N GLY A 345 -6.10 7.16 -18.66
CA GLY A 345 -7.20 6.52 -19.38
C GLY A 345 -6.85 6.05 -20.80
N PRO A 346 -6.25 6.88 -21.67
CA PRO A 346 -5.86 6.48 -23.02
C PRO A 346 -4.83 5.33 -23.09
N MET A 347 -4.04 5.13 -22.04
CA MET A 347 -3.03 4.07 -21.97
C MET A 347 -3.60 2.74 -21.46
N VAL A 348 -4.65 2.79 -20.64
CA VAL A 348 -5.23 1.62 -19.96
C VAL A 348 -6.46 1.06 -20.69
N ARG A 349 -7.28 1.93 -21.28
CA ARG A 349 -8.58 1.55 -21.89
C ARG A 349 -8.50 0.71 -23.19
N PRO A 350 -7.52 0.90 -24.10
CA PRO A 350 -7.52 0.19 -25.39
C PRO A 350 -7.46 -1.33 -25.22
N PRO A 351 -8.51 -2.10 -25.59
CA PRO A 351 -8.53 -3.55 -25.42
C PRO A 351 -7.42 -4.28 -26.17
N GLU A 352 -7.00 -3.75 -27.32
CA GLU A 352 -5.91 -4.27 -28.14
C GLU A 352 -4.53 -4.19 -27.46
N ALA A 353 -4.39 -3.32 -26.46
CA ALA A 353 -3.18 -3.16 -25.65
C ALA A 353 -3.29 -3.81 -24.27
N GLN A 354 -4.33 -4.61 -24.03
CA GLN A 354 -4.52 -5.35 -22.78
C GLN A 354 -4.10 -6.81 -22.93
N PHE A 355 -3.29 -7.28 -21.99
CA PHE A 355 -2.90 -8.67 -21.87
C PHE A 355 -3.61 -9.29 -20.65
N ASN A 356 -4.57 -10.18 -20.90
CA ASN A 356 -5.22 -10.93 -19.83
C ASN A 356 -4.37 -12.13 -19.45
N LEU A 357 -3.72 -12.07 -18.29
CA LEU A 357 -2.85 -13.14 -17.83
C LEU A 357 -3.69 -14.37 -17.44
N LYS A 358 -3.48 -15.47 -18.17
CA LYS A 358 -4.23 -16.71 -17.99
C LYS A 358 -3.65 -17.58 -16.85
N GLN A 359 -4.52 -18.38 -16.26
CA GLN A 359 -4.23 -19.54 -15.40
C GLN A 359 -4.83 -20.78 -16.10
N PRO A 360 -4.22 -21.97 -16.01
CA PRO A 360 -3.08 -22.36 -15.18
C PRO A 360 -1.70 -22.05 -15.79
N VAL A 361 -0.66 -22.20 -14.97
CA VAL A 361 0.76 -22.12 -15.38
C VAL A 361 1.31 -23.51 -15.61
N ASP A 362 2.34 -23.66 -16.45
CA ASP A 362 3.03 -24.94 -16.57
C ASP A 362 3.87 -25.24 -15.32
N LEU A 363 3.26 -25.97 -14.37
CA LEU A 363 3.92 -26.43 -13.15
C LEU A 363 5.13 -27.32 -13.44
N ALA A 364 5.18 -28.02 -14.59
CA ALA A 364 6.32 -28.87 -14.89
C ALA A 364 7.58 -28.02 -15.18
N GLU A 365 7.45 -26.92 -15.93
CA GLU A 365 8.56 -26.00 -16.15
C GLU A 365 8.98 -25.30 -14.85
N ILE A 366 8.01 -24.86 -14.05
CA ILE A 366 8.25 -24.20 -12.74
C ILE A 366 9.04 -25.09 -11.78
N VAL A 367 8.82 -26.41 -11.82
CA VAL A 367 9.51 -27.35 -10.92
C VAL A 367 10.84 -27.81 -11.53
N ARG A 368 10.84 -28.27 -12.79
CA ARG A 368 12.02 -28.88 -13.41
C ARG A 368 13.14 -27.86 -13.67
N GLY A 369 12.81 -26.68 -14.19
CA GLY A 369 13.80 -25.67 -14.54
C GLY A 369 14.71 -25.32 -13.35
N PRO A 370 14.14 -24.86 -12.22
CA PRO A 370 14.94 -24.54 -11.04
C PRO A 370 15.66 -25.74 -10.42
N LEU A 371 15.05 -26.93 -10.39
CA LEU A 371 15.73 -28.13 -9.85
C LEU A 371 16.94 -28.53 -10.69
N THR A 372 16.83 -28.43 -12.02
CA THR A 372 17.97 -28.71 -12.90
C THR A 372 19.09 -27.68 -12.71
N LEU A 373 18.75 -26.40 -12.52
CA LEU A 373 19.73 -25.39 -12.10
C LEU A 373 20.40 -25.81 -10.79
N ALA A 374 19.65 -26.30 -9.80
CA ALA A 374 20.21 -26.74 -8.53
C ALA A 374 20.90 -28.12 -8.57
N GLY A 375 21.13 -28.70 -9.76
CA GLY A 375 21.79 -30.00 -9.92
C GLY A 375 20.94 -31.20 -9.50
N HIS A 376 19.66 -31.01 -9.16
CA HIS A 376 18.74 -32.07 -8.77
C HIS A 376 17.95 -32.56 -9.99
N ARG A 377 18.33 -33.73 -10.52
CA ARG A 377 17.88 -34.24 -11.84
C ARG A 377 17.18 -35.60 -11.79
N ASP A 378 16.75 -36.04 -10.61
CA ASP A 378 15.96 -37.25 -10.50
C ASP A 378 14.58 -37.02 -11.16
N GLU A 379 14.45 -37.41 -12.43
CA GLU A 379 13.24 -37.19 -13.22
C GLU A 379 12.01 -37.85 -12.60
N ALA A 380 12.19 -39.00 -11.93
CA ALA A 380 11.09 -39.71 -11.28
C ALA A 380 10.63 -38.95 -10.03
N GLU A 381 11.56 -38.48 -9.19
CA GLU A 381 11.22 -37.66 -8.02
C GLU A 381 10.58 -36.32 -8.44
N GLN A 382 11.16 -35.64 -9.45
CA GLN A 382 10.59 -34.42 -10.02
C GLN A 382 9.17 -34.64 -10.54
N GLN A 383 8.93 -35.73 -11.29
CA GLN A 383 7.62 -36.04 -11.85
C GLN A 383 6.59 -36.32 -10.74
N ASN A 384 6.96 -37.11 -9.74
CA ASN A 384 6.10 -37.42 -8.59
C ASN A 384 5.73 -36.15 -7.80
N LEU A 385 6.68 -35.22 -7.63
CA LEU A 385 6.45 -33.93 -6.99
C LEU A 385 5.48 -33.06 -7.78
N ILE A 386 5.64 -32.99 -9.10
CA ILE A 386 4.73 -32.25 -10.01
C ILE A 386 3.31 -32.81 -9.91
N ASP A 387 3.17 -34.14 -9.94
CA ASP A 387 1.86 -34.78 -9.87
C ASP A 387 1.20 -34.59 -8.49
N ARG A 388 2.00 -34.52 -7.43
CA ARG A 388 1.50 -34.18 -6.09
C ARG A 388 1.05 -32.72 -5.99
N LEU A 389 1.85 -31.79 -6.49
CA LEU A 389 1.49 -30.37 -6.57
C LEU A 389 0.20 -30.16 -7.36
N ARG A 390 0.05 -30.81 -8.51
CA ARG A 390 -1.18 -30.76 -9.34
C ARG A 390 -2.41 -31.26 -8.60
N LYS A 391 -2.27 -32.24 -7.71
CA LYS A 391 -3.38 -32.75 -6.88
C LYS A 391 -3.74 -31.79 -5.75
N ASP A 392 -2.74 -31.13 -5.17
CA ASP A 392 -2.95 -30.24 -4.02
C ASP A 392 -3.45 -28.84 -4.47
N LEU A 393 -3.19 -28.42 -5.70
CA LEU A 393 -3.58 -27.11 -6.25
C LEU A 393 -4.85 -27.19 -7.10
N SER A 394 -5.67 -26.13 -7.08
CA SER A 394 -6.97 -26.04 -7.77
C SER A 394 -6.97 -25.08 -8.96
N ASN A 395 -5.80 -24.63 -9.42
CA ASN A 395 -5.60 -23.59 -10.45
C ASN A 395 -6.30 -22.27 -10.11
N ARG A 396 -6.36 -21.91 -8.83
CA ARG A 396 -6.94 -20.66 -8.34
C ARG A 396 -5.91 -19.55 -8.25
N PRO A 397 -6.34 -18.26 -8.29
CA PRO A 397 -5.46 -17.14 -7.97
C PRO A 397 -4.82 -17.34 -6.60
N GLY A 398 -3.47 -17.36 -6.55
CA GLY A 398 -2.68 -17.60 -5.35
C GLY A 398 -2.08 -19.00 -5.18
N ASP A 399 -2.49 -19.98 -5.99
CA ASP A 399 -1.95 -21.34 -5.96
C ASP A 399 -0.46 -21.39 -6.32
N LEU A 400 -0.01 -20.49 -7.19
CA LEU A 400 1.40 -20.40 -7.57
C LEU A 400 2.29 -19.99 -6.39
N ALA A 401 1.86 -19.05 -5.57
CA ALA A 401 2.62 -18.63 -4.39
C ALA A 401 2.72 -19.77 -3.36
N LEU A 402 1.67 -20.58 -3.23
CA LEU A 402 1.67 -21.78 -2.41
C LEU A 402 2.66 -22.81 -2.96
N ALA A 403 2.62 -23.07 -4.27
CA ALA A 403 3.57 -23.95 -4.93
C ALA A 403 5.01 -23.52 -4.66
N GLN A 404 5.33 -22.24 -4.86
CA GLN A 404 6.68 -21.71 -4.64
C GLN A 404 7.12 -21.82 -3.19
N MET A 405 6.24 -21.51 -2.23
CA MET A 405 6.55 -21.64 -0.81
C MET A 405 6.82 -23.10 -0.43
N THR A 406 5.95 -24.02 -0.83
CA THR A 406 6.11 -25.43 -0.48
C THR A 406 7.34 -26.04 -1.15
N LEU A 407 7.64 -25.68 -2.39
CA LEU A 407 8.85 -26.11 -3.09
C LEU A 407 10.11 -25.57 -2.40
N SER A 408 10.10 -24.31 -1.96
CA SER A 408 11.20 -23.71 -1.19
C SER A 408 11.44 -24.43 0.13
N LEU A 409 10.39 -24.76 0.88
CA LEU A 409 10.49 -25.48 2.14
C LEU A 409 10.92 -26.94 1.93
N ALA A 410 10.36 -27.61 0.93
CA ALA A 410 10.75 -28.97 0.57
C ALA A 410 12.24 -29.01 0.17
N TRP A 411 12.71 -28.04 -0.61
CA TRP A 411 14.12 -27.92 -0.94
C TRP A 411 14.99 -27.72 0.31
N ARG A 412 14.63 -26.78 1.19
CA ARG A 412 15.37 -26.51 2.45
C ARG A 412 15.50 -27.77 3.31
N ASP A 413 14.42 -28.52 3.46
CA ASP A 413 14.35 -29.65 4.40
C ASP A 413 14.61 -31.02 3.75
N ARG A 414 14.94 -31.07 2.44
CA ARG A 414 15.19 -32.32 1.68
C ARG A 414 16.17 -33.28 2.33
N GLY A 415 17.24 -32.76 2.93
CA GLY A 415 18.28 -33.56 3.61
C GLY A 415 17.81 -34.21 4.92
N LYS A 416 16.78 -33.65 5.57
CA LYS A 416 16.24 -34.15 6.84
C LYS A 416 15.19 -35.24 6.66
N HIS A 417 14.59 -35.32 5.47
CA HIS A 417 13.42 -36.16 5.19
C HIS A 417 13.64 -37.12 4.03
N GLY A 418 14.89 -37.48 3.74
CA GLY A 418 15.22 -38.54 2.77
C GLY A 418 14.91 -38.20 1.32
N GLY A 419 14.83 -36.93 0.95
CA GLY A 419 14.53 -36.48 -0.41
C GLY A 419 13.59 -35.28 -0.46
N LEU A 420 13.37 -34.77 -1.66
CA LEU A 420 12.49 -33.64 -1.93
C LEU A 420 11.03 -34.02 -1.71
N LEU A 421 10.62 -35.22 -2.15
CA LEU A 421 9.25 -35.71 -1.98
C LEU A 421 8.92 -35.99 -0.51
N GLY A 422 9.89 -36.54 0.24
CA GLY A 422 9.75 -36.77 1.68
C GLY A 422 9.59 -35.45 2.44
N ALA A 423 10.41 -34.44 2.13
CA ALA A 423 10.29 -33.12 2.72
C ALA A 423 8.97 -32.42 2.34
N TYR A 424 8.50 -32.57 1.10
CA TYR A 424 7.20 -32.07 0.67
C TYR A 424 6.05 -32.62 1.52
N ALA A 425 6.04 -33.96 1.72
CA ALA A 425 5.03 -34.63 2.52
C ALA A 425 5.10 -34.20 4.00
N MET A 426 6.31 -34.11 4.56
CA MET A 426 6.52 -33.68 5.94
C MET A 426 6.14 -32.22 6.18
N ASN A 427 6.23 -31.36 5.17
CA ASN A 427 5.75 -29.99 5.21
C ASN A 427 4.22 -29.86 5.02
N GLY A 428 3.50 -30.97 4.82
CA GLY A 428 2.04 -31.00 4.71
C GLY A 428 1.49 -30.65 3.32
N GLY A 429 2.35 -30.55 2.31
CA GLY A 429 1.99 -30.22 0.94
C GLY A 429 1.57 -28.77 0.70
N ALA A 430 1.10 -28.46 -0.52
CA ALA A 430 0.91 -27.09 -1.00
C ALA A 430 -0.08 -26.26 -0.19
N LEU A 431 -1.13 -26.88 0.35
CA LEU A 431 -2.21 -26.20 1.04
C LEU A 431 -1.90 -25.86 2.51
N VAL A 432 -0.87 -26.47 3.09
CA VAL A 432 -0.60 -26.42 4.54
C VAL A 432 0.78 -25.85 4.86
N ALA A 433 1.74 -25.96 3.92
CA ALA A 433 3.13 -25.59 4.18
C ALA A 433 3.30 -24.13 4.63
N LEU A 434 2.53 -23.20 4.05
CA LEU A 434 2.59 -21.79 4.43
C LEU A 434 2.11 -21.55 5.87
N GLY A 435 1.00 -22.15 6.25
CA GLY A 435 0.49 -22.09 7.63
C GLY A 435 1.48 -22.69 8.64
N ARG A 436 2.08 -23.84 8.30
CA ARG A 436 3.11 -24.47 9.14
C ARG A 436 4.36 -23.64 9.31
N GLU A 437 4.82 -22.97 8.25
CA GLU A 437 5.97 -22.08 8.38
C GLU A 437 5.62 -20.87 9.26
N ALA A 438 4.41 -20.33 9.15
CA ALA A 438 3.95 -19.25 10.02
C ALA A 438 3.92 -19.68 11.50
N GLU A 439 3.37 -20.86 11.80
CA GLU A 439 3.40 -21.45 13.15
C GLU A 439 4.83 -21.73 13.64
N ARG A 440 5.73 -22.19 12.76
CA ARG A 440 7.15 -22.41 13.11
C ARG A 440 7.79 -21.09 13.53
N ILE A 441 7.56 -20.03 12.77
CA ILE A 441 8.10 -18.70 13.05
C ILE A 441 7.58 -18.21 14.39
N GLU A 442 6.27 -18.28 14.60
CA GLU A 442 5.62 -17.90 15.85
C GLU A 442 6.25 -18.62 17.07
N ARG A 443 6.45 -19.93 16.99
CA ARG A 443 7.10 -20.71 18.07
C ARG A 443 8.55 -20.32 18.34
N THR A 444 9.23 -19.71 17.37
CA THR A 444 10.63 -19.25 17.49
C THR A 444 10.78 -17.80 17.93
N LEU A 445 9.68 -17.04 18.03
CA LEU A 445 9.73 -15.65 18.49
C LEU A 445 9.99 -15.58 19.99
N HIS A 446 10.71 -14.53 20.41
CA HIS A 446 10.85 -14.19 21.82
C HIS A 446 9.51 -13.67 22.39
N HIS A 447 9.35 -13.71 23.71
CA HIS A 447 8.10 -13.37 24.39
C HIS A 447 7.55 -11.98 24.01
N ASP A 448 8.42 -10.98 23.92
CA ASP A 448 8.04 -9.61 23.54
C ASP A 448 7.57 -9.49 22.08
N ASP A 449 8.06 -10.34 21.18
CA ASP A 449 7.66 -10.33 19.77
C ASP A 449 6.36 -11.11 19.56
N ALA A 450 6.15 -12.18 20.33
CA ALA A 450 4.94 -12.99 20.26
C ALA A 450 3.68 -12.16 20.54
N THR A 451 3.75 -11.24 21.51
CA THR A 451 2.63 -10.32 21.83
C THR A 451 2.34 -9.33 20.69
N ARG A 452 3.37 -8.91 19.94
CA ARG A 452 3.23 -7.94 18.84
C ARG A 452 2.76 -8.56 17.52
N LEU A 453 2.89 -9.89 17.38
CA LEU A 453 2.65 -10.60 16.12
C LEU A 453 1.21 -10.39 15.60
N MET A 454 0.21 -10.76 16.40
CA MET A 454 -1.19 -10.66 15.98
C MET A 454 -1.64 -9.20 15.75
N PRO A 455 -1.32 -8.22 16.63
CA PRO A 455 -1.61 -6.81 16.37
C PRO A 455 -1.05 -6.30 15.03
N ILE A 456 0.15 -6.73 14.62
CA ILE A 456 0.72 -6.37 13.31
C ILE A 456 -0.16 -6.94 12.19
N PHE A 457 -0.44 -8.25 12.19
CA PHE A 457 -1.22 -8.89 11.12
C PHE A 457 -2.65 -8.32 11.02
N ILE A 458 -3.28 -8.01 12.16
CA ILE A 458 -4.62 -7.41 12.22
C ILE A 458 -4.66 -6.07 11.47
N ARG A 459 -3.62 -5.24 11.61
CA ARG A 459 -3.53 -3.96 10.87
C ARG A 459 -3.24 -4.15 9.38
N LEU A 460 -2.66 -5.28 8.98
CA LEU A 460 -2.38 -5.62 7.58
C LEU A 460 -3.53 -6.38 6.90
N ILE A 461 -4.70 -6.47 7.53
CA ILE A 461 -5.87 -7.18 7.01
C ILE A 461 -7.05 -6.22 6.92
N ARG A 462 -7.83 -6.37 5.84
CA ARG A 462 -9.12 -5.70 5.66
C ARG A 462 -10.21 -6.75 5.48
N LEU A 463 -11.25 -6.66 6.30
CA LEU A 463 -12.48 -7.43 6.08
C LEU A 463 -13.22 -6.89 4.86
N SER A 464 -13.66 -7.78 3.98
CA SER A 464 -14.54 -7.42 2.86
C SER A 464 -15.94 -7.09 3.38
N ASP A 465 -16.58 -6.10 2.74
CA ASP A 465 -17.97 -5.70 3.05
C ASP A 465 -19.00 -6.63 2.37
N VAL A 466 -18.58 -7.39 1.34
CA VAL A 466 -19.46 -8.19 0.48
C VAL A 466 -19.37 -9.69 0.79
N ASP A 467 -18.20 -10.17 1.18
CA ASP A 467 -17.96 -11.57 1.55
C ASP A 467 -17.44 -11.66 2.99
N THR A 468 -17.62 -12.81 3.65
CA THR A 468 -16.96 -13.12 4.95
C THR A 468 -15.44 -13.25 4.85
N GLY A 469 -14.85 -12.95 3.69
CA GLY A 469 -13.43 -13.04 3.40
C GLY A 469 -12.62 -11.86 3.94
N ALA A 470 -11.43 -12.17 4.43
CA ALA A 470 -10.38 -11.21 4.78
C ALA A 470 -9.38 -11.07 3.62
N THR A 471 -9.01 -9.84 3.30
CA THR A 471 -8.08 -9.48 2.23
C THR A 471 -6.86 -8.75 2.80
N ARG A 472 -5.75 -8.72 2.07
CA ARG A 472 -4.56 -7.96 2.49
C ARG A 472 -4.81 -6.45 2.45
N ARG A 473 -4.28 -5.72 3.43
CA ARG A 473 -4.21 -4.26 3.49
C ARG A 473 -2.75 -3.82 3.47
N ILE A 474 -2.49 -2.76 2.72
CA ILE A 474 -1.21 -2.05 2.75
C ILE A 474 -1.31 -0.97 3.82
N ALA A 475 -0.44 -1.04 4.82
CA ALA A 475 -0.38 -0.08 5.91
C ALA A 475 0.86 0.81 5.78
N ALA A 476 0.75 2.08 6.18
CA ALA A 476 1.90 2.96 6.26
C ALA A 476 2.79 2.53 7.43
N ARG A 477 4.11 2.58 7.24
CA ARG A 477 5.09 2.13 8.23
C ARG A 477 5.01 2.91 9.56
N LYS A 478 4.61 4.17 9.49
CA LYS A 478 4.34 5.04 10.65
C LYS A 478 3.17 4.58 11.53
N GLU A 479 2.30 3.69 11.03
CA GLU A 479 1.21 3.13 11.83
C GLU A 479 1.71 2.18 12.93
N PHE A 480 2.98 1.74 12.84
CA PHE A 480 3.61 0.79 13.74
C PHE A 480 4.65 1.50 14.62
N ASN A 481 4.72 1.12 15.90
CA ASN A 481 5.76 1.60 16.81
C ASN A 481 7.14 0.96 16.51
N ASP A 482 8.21 1.46 17.14
CA ASP A 482 9.58 0.97 16.90
C ASP A 482 9.73 -0.54 17.16
N GLY A 483 9.08 -1.05 18.20
CA GLY A 483 9.08 -2.46 18.55
C GLY A 483 8.41 -3.34 17.50
N GLN A 484 7.27 -2.89 16.95
CA GLN A 484 6.58 -3.55 15.85
C GLN A 484 7.38 -3.45 14.55
N ASN A 485 7.98 -2.30 14.25
CA ASN A 485 8.82 -2.09 13.07
C ASN A 485 10.07 -3.00 13.07
N CYS A 486 10.66 -3.26 14.24
CA CYS A 486 11.74 -4.23 14.39
C CYS A 486 11.28 -5.65 14.03
N LEU A 487 10.13 -6.08 14.55
CA LEU A 487 9.57 -7.40 14.22
C LEU A 487 9.16 -7.49 12.74
N ILE A 488 8.56 -6.45 12.17
CA ILE A 488 8.22 -6.36 10.74
C ILE A 488 9.46 -6.58 9.87
N ASN A 489 10.59 -5.95 10.21
CA ASN A 489 11.84 -6.16 9.46
C ASN A 489 12.34 -7.60 9.52
N ARG A 490 12.20 -8.26 10.69
CA ARG A 490 12.54 -9.68 10.83
C ARG A 490 11.59 -10.58 10.04
N LEU A 491 10.27 -10.32 10.11
CA LEU A 491 9.24 -11.04 9.35
C LEU A 491 9.36 -10.85 7.83
N ALA A 492 9.98 -9.75 7.38
CA ALA A 492 10.34 -9.52 5.98
C ALA A 492 11.67 -10.18 5.56
N GLY A 493 12.45 -10.64 6.53
CA GLY A 493 13.71 -11.35 6.32
C GLY A 493 13.53 -12.81 5.92
N GLU A 494 14.63 -13.41 5.45
CA GLU A 494 14.66 -14.81 4.98
C GLU A 494 14.38 -15.81 6.11
N ASP A 495 14.90 -15.54 7.31
CA ASP A 495 14.77 -16.42 8.47
C ASP A 495 13.32 -16.62 8.93
N CYS A 496 12.46 -15.62 8.63
CA CYS A 496 11.04 -15.63 8.95
C CYS A 496 10.18 -15.87 7.70
N GLY A 497 10.69 -16.60 6.70
CA GLY A 497 9.89 -17.05 5.55
C GLY A 497 9.25 -15.93 4.73
N ARG A 498 9.67 -14.67 4.95
CA ARG A 498 9.16 -13.46 4.31
C ARG A 498 7.63 -13.38 4.36
N LEU A 499 7.03 -13.60 5.53
CA LEU A 499 5.58 -13.49 5.72
C LEU A 499 5.05 -12.07 5.45
N ILE A 500 5.91 -11.06 5.59
CA ILE A 500 5.60 -9.65 5.36
C ILE A 500 6.49 -9.11 4.24
N GLN A 501 5.92 -8.27 3.38
CA GLN A 501 6.66 -7.43 2.45
C GLN A 501 6.71 -6.01 3.00
N THR A 502 7.87 -5.38 2.89
CA THR A 502 8.09 -4.03 3.41
C THR A 502 8.85 -3.17 2.40
N SER A 503 8.46 -1.90 2.33
CA SER A 503 9.22 -0.84 1.66
C SER A 503 9.71 0.20 2.67
N ALA A 504 10.35 1.26 2.19
CA ALA A 504 10.74 2.38 3.04
C ALA A 504 9.54 2.99 3.81
N THR A 505 8.35 2.96 3.20
CA THR A 505 7.18 3.70 3.68
C THR A 505 5.96 2.82 3.99
N HIS A 506 5.93 1.56 3.53
CA HIS A 506 4.75 0.71 3.65
C HIS A 506 5.08 -0.72 4.10
N VAL A 507 4.06 -1.40 4.60
CA VAL A 507 4.10 -2.77 5.10
C VAL A 507 2.84 -3.50 4.61
N GLU A 508 2.98 -4.73 4.11
CA GLU A 508 1.86 -5.58 3.69
C GLU A 508 2.16 -7.06 3.94
N ILE A 509 1.12 -7.89 3.99
CA ILE A 509 1.30 -9.36 3.99
C ILE A 509 1.85 -9.80 2.63
N ALA A 510 2.87 -10.65 2.64
CA ALA A 510 3.53 -11.10 1.43
C ALA A 510 2.59 -11.83 0.46
N HIS A 511 1.66 -12.63 1.00
CA HIS A 511 0.64 -13.28 0.19
C HIS A 511 -0.69 -13.48 0.94
N GLU A 512 -1.81 -13.24 0.25
CA GLU A 512 -3.17 -13.33 0.83
C GLU A 512 -3.53 -14.74 1.29
N SER A 513 -2.91 -15.78 0.71
CA SER A 513 -3.09 -17.17 1.15
C SER A 513 -2.69 -17.40 2.61
N LEU A 514 -1.80 -16.57 3.17
CA LEU A 514 -1.42 -16.64 4.58
C LEU A 514 -2.63 -16.43 5.51
N ILE A 515 -3.52 -15.51 5.13
CA ILE A 515 -4.74 -15.19 5.90
C ILE A 515 -5.68 -16.40 5.97
N LYS A 516 -5.69 -17.24 4.93
CA LYS A 516 -6.57 -18.40 4.82
C LYS A 516 -5.97 -19.68 5.41
N GLN A 517 -4.65 -19.82 5.36
CA GLN A 517 -3.96 -21.08 5.68
C GLN A 517 -3.26 -21.10 7.02
N TRP A 518 -3.07 -19.94 7.66
CA TRP A 518 -2.54 -19.89 9.02
C TRP A 518 -3.69 -20.09 10.01
N PRO A 519 -3.81 -21.26 10.66
CA PRO A 519 -5.00 -21.59 11.43
C PRO A 519 -5.22 -20.63 12.60
N GLN A 520 -4.15 -20.29 13.32
CA GLN A 520 -4.22 -19.39 14.46
C GLN A 520 -4.63 -17.96 14.07
N LEU A 521 -4.13 -17.43 12.95
CA LEU A 521 -4.58 -16.14 12.43
C LEU A 521 -6.05 -16.21 12.01
N HIS A 522 -6.46 -17.29 11.34
CA HIS A 522 -7.84 -17.48 10.90
C HIS A 522 -8.82 -17.55 12.08
N GLU A 523 -8.51 -18.35 13.11
CA GLU A 523 -9.29 -18.44 14.34
C GLU A 523 -9.37 -17.09 15.05
N TYR A 524 -8.24 -16.39 15.16
CA TYR A 524 -8.19 -15.06 15.77
C TYR A 524 -9.10 -14.07 15.04
N LEU A 525 -9.09 -14.06 13.69
CA LEU A 525 -9.95 -13.21 12.87
C LEU A 525 -11.44 -13.50 13.07
N ILE A 526 -11.82 -14.78 13.22
CA ILE A 526 -13.21 -15.19 13.47
C ILE A 526 -13.66 -14.72 14.86
N GLU A 527 -12.86 -14.99 15.89
CA GLU A 527 -13.16 -14.62 17.27
C GLU A 527 -13.30 -13.10 17.42
N HIS A 528 -12.47 -12.33 16.71
CA HIS A 528 -12.35 -10.89 16.84
C HIS A 528 -13.03 -10.10 15.71
N ALA A 529 -13.90 -10.75 14.92
CA ALA A 529 -14.51 -10.15 13.72
C ALA A 529 -15.32 -8.87 14.00
N SER A 530 -15.97 -8.76 15.16
CA SER A 530 -16.70 -7.54 15.55
C SER A 530 -15.74 -6.39 15.86
N GLY A 531 -14.66 -6.66 16.60
CA GLY A 531 -13.62 -5.68 16.92
C GLY A 531 -12.91 -5.16 15.68
N LEU A 532 -12.60 -6.03 14.72
CA LEU A 532 -12.01 -5.66 13.42
C LEU A 532 -12.86 -4.69 12.60
N ARG A 533 -14.20 -4.84 12.63
CA ARG A 533 -15.11 -3.89 11.97
C ARG A 533 -15.07 -2.54 12.65
N ILE A 534 -15.07 -2.51 13.99
CA ILE A 534 -14.93 -1.28 14.77
C ILE A 534 -13.58 -0.60 14.49
N LEU A 535 -12.50 -1.39 14.39
CA LEU A 535 -11.17 -0.89 14.03
C LEU A 535 -11.17 -0.24 12.63
N SER A 536 -11.74 -0.92 11.63
CA SER A 536 -11.85 -0.40 10.26
C SER A 536 -12.62 0.94 10.21
N ASP A 537 -13.71 1.05 10.98
CA ASP A 537 -14.46 2.29 11.09
C ASP A 537 -13.67 3.39 11.82
N LEU A 538 -13.01 3.06 12.93
CA LEU A 538 -12.13 3.98 13.68
C LEU A 538 -11.03 4.56 12.78
N MET A 539 -10.35 3.70 12.02
CA MET A 539 -9.29 4.11 11.09
C MET A 539 -9.80 5.08 10.02
N ARG A 540 -11.01 4.86 9.51
CA ARG A 540 -11.65 5.77 8.53
C ARG A 540 -11.91 7.14 9.15
N HIS A 541 -12.40 7.19 10.39
CA HIS A 541 -12.63 8.44 11.12
C HIS A 541 -11.32 9.18 11.42
N ALA A 542 -10.33 8.47 11.95
CA ALA A 542 -9.01 9.03 12.27
C ALA A 542 -8.31 9.59 11.02
N LEU A 543 -8.39 8.89 9.88
CA LEU A 543 -7.85 9.37 8.62
C LEU A 543 -8.57 10.63 8.11
N GLY A 544 -9.90 10.67 8.20
CA GLY A 544 -10.69 11.87 7.84
C GLY A 544 -10.35 13.08 8.71
N TRP A 545 -10.17 12.85 10.01
CA TRP A 545 -9.75 13.89 10.96
C TRP A 545 -8.34 14.41 10.67
N ALA A 546 -7.37 13.52 10.44
CA ALA A 546 -5.99 13.90 10.12
C ALA A 546 -5.91 14.70 8.81
N THR A 547 -6.61 14.25 7.76
CA THR A 547 -6.59 14.90 6.43
C THR A 547 -7.30 16.26 6.42
N SER A 548 -8.25 16.50 7.32
CA SER A 548 -9.00 17.75 7.43
C SER A 548 -8.37 18.79 8.37
N LYS A 549 -7.10 18.59 8.78
CA LYS A 549 -6.40 19.41 9.79
C LYS A 549 -7.17 19.48 11.12
N GLU A 550 -7.63 18.33 11.60
CA GLU A 550 -8.22 18.18 12.93
C GLU A 550 -9.56 18.91 13.11
N SER A 551 -10.37 18.92 12.04
CA SER A 551 -11.66 19.61 12.03
C SER A 551 -12.70 18.93 12.92
N SER A 552 -13.48 19.76 13.64
CA SER A 552 -14.62 19.31 14.45
C SER A 552 -15.74 18.64 13.65
N LYS A 553 -15.73 18.74 12.31
CA LYS A 553 -16.66 18.02 11.43
C LYS A 553 -16.49 16.50 11.47
N HIS A 554 -15.34 16.02 11.94
CA HIS A 554 -15.05 14.59 12.10
C HIS A 554 -15.24 14.10 13.54
N LEU A 555 -15.83 14.93 14.42
CA LEU A 555 -16.19 14.51 15.76
C LEU A 555 -17.11 13.29 15.70
N THR A 556 -16.77 12.25 16.45
CA THR A 556 -17.54 11.00 16.50
C THR A 556 -18.92 11.24 17.10
N THR A 557 -19.89 10.38 16.77
CA THR A 557 -21.11 10.32 17.58
C THR A 557 -20.79 9.76 18.96
N LEU A 558 -21.64 10.01 19.96
CA LEU A 558 -21.44 9.44 21.30
C LEU A 558 -21.43 7.90 21.28
N ALA A 559 -22.25 7.29 20.41
CA ALA A 559 -22.28 5.84 20.24
C ALA A 559 -21.02 5.28 19.57
N ASP A 560 -20.42 6.02 18.63
CA ASP A 560 -19.12 5.66 18.05
C ASP A 560 -18.01 5.80 19.08
N GLU A 561 -18.01 6.88 19.87
CA GLU A 561 -17.03 7.12 20.93
C GLU A 561 -17.00 5.98 21.95
N GLU A 562 -18.17 5.55 22.45
CA GLU A 562 -18.27 4.43 23.39
C GLU A 562 -17.70 3.14 22.79
N ARG A 563 -18.04 2.83 21.53
CA ARG A 563 -17.52 1.64 20.82
C ARG A 563 -16.01 1.69 20.62
N PHE A 564 -15.47 2.84 20.21
CA PHE A 564 -14.03 2.99 19.98
C PHE A 564 -13.23 2.98 21.28
N GLN A 565 -13.74 3.58 22.36
CA GLN A 565 -13.10 3.53 23.68
C GLN A 565 -13.13 2.12 24.27
N ALA A 566 -14.23 1.37 24.08
CA ALA A 566 -14.29 -0.04 24.47
C ALA A 566 -13.25 -0.88 23.72
N LEU A 567 -13.07 -0.65 22.41
CA LEU A 567 -12.02 -1.29 21.62
C LEU A 567 -10.62 -0.94 22.14
N ARG A 568 -10.35 0.33 22.44
CA ARG A 568 -9.06 0.77 23.00
C ARG A 568 -8.75 0.09 24.34
N GLN A 569 -9.76 -0.16 25.17
CA GLN A 569 -9.59 -0.80 26.48
C GLN A 569 -9.30 -2.30 26.36
N SER A 570 -9.98 -3.00 25.44
CA SER A 570 -9.81 -4.45 25.28
C SER A 570 -8.64 -4.82 24.37
N GLN A 571 -8.36 -4.01 23.35
CA GLN A 571 -7.45 -4.31 22.25
C GLN A 571 -6.60 -3.07 21.86
N GLY A 572 -6.10 -2.35 22.86
CA GLY A 572 -5.31 -1.12 22.64
C GLY A 572 -4.07 -1.31 21.75
N GLU A 573 -3.49 -2.50 21.73
CA GLU A 573 -2.32 -2.84 20.90
C GLU A 573 -2.61 -2.83 19.39
N TRP A 574 -3.88 -2.96 18.99
CA TRP A 574 -4.27 -2.86 17.58
C TRP A 574 -4.21 -1.43 17.06
N LEU A 575 -4.27 -0.42 17.94
CA LEU A 575 -4.44 0.98 17.55
C LEU A 575 -3.08 1.65 17.29
N SER A 576 -3.02 2.47 16.24
CA SER A 576 -1.86 3.32 15.94
C SER A 576 -1.79 4.53 16.89
N VAL A 577 -0.65 5.23 16.88
CA VAL A 577 -0.47 6.47 17.65
C VAL A 577 -1.50 7.53 17.22
N GLU A 578 -1.77 7.65 15.93
CA GLU A 578 -2.77 8.57 15.38
C GLU A 578 -4.19 8.23 15.85
N GLU A 579 -4.56 6.96 15.93
CA GLU A 579 -5.87 6.54 16.41
C GLU A 579 -6.04 6.81 17.91
N HIS A 580 -5.01 6.58 18.71
CA HIS A 580 -4.99 6.98 20.12
C HIS A 580 -5.19 8.50 20.26
N ARG A 581 -4.46 9.29 19.46
CA ARG A 581 -4.56 10.76 19.46
C ARG A 581 -5.94 11.25 19.05
N PHE A 582 -6.54 10.61 18.04
CA PHE A 582 -7.90 10.92 17.60
C PHE A 582 -8.92 10.68 18.72
N LEU A 583 -8.82 9.55 19.43
CA LEU A 583 -9.72 9.24 20.54
C LEU A 583 -9.54 10.18 21.73
N ASP A 584 -8.31 10.56 22.06
CA ASP A 584 -8.05 11.53 23.11
C ASP A 584 -8.62 12.91 22.76
N TRP A 585 -8.45 13.35 21.50
CA TRP A 585 -9.06 14.57 20.98
C TRP A 585 -10.59 14.51 21.02
N SER A 586 -11.18 13.44 20.50
CA SER A 586 -12.64 13.26 20.41
C SER A 586 -13.29 13.31 21.79
N LYS A 587 -12.71 12.59 22.76
CA LYS A 587 -13.16 12.60 24.15
C LYS A 587 -13.06 13.98 24.79
N ALA A 588 -11.96 14.70 24.58
CA ALA A 588 -11.78 16.06 25.10
C ALA A 588 -12.81 17.03 24.50
N GLU A 589 -13.13 16.90 23.21
CA GLU A 589 -14.09 17.75 22.53
C GLU A 589 -15.53 17.47 22.97
N HIS A 590 -15.92 16.20 23.15
CA HIS A 590 -17.20 15.82 23.76
C HIS A 590 -17.35 16.40 25.18
N GLN A 591 -16.28 16.37 25.99
CA GLN A 591 -16.27 16.97 27.32
C GLN A 591 -16.43 18.49 27.28
N ARG A 592 -15.78 19.18 26.34
CA ARG A 592 -15.94 20.64 26.15
C ARG A 592 -17.38 20.99 25.79
N ILE A 593 -17.97 20.31 24.82
CA ILE A 593 -19.36 20.54 24.39
C ILE A 593 -20.32 20.31 25.56
N ARG A 594 -20.12 19.25 26.35
CA ARG A 594 -20.93 18.99 27.55
C ARG A 594 -20.79 20.10 28.59
N ASN A 595 -19.57 20.51 28.90
CA ASN A 595 -19.30 21.56 29.88
C ASN A 595 -19.92 22.91 29.46
N ASP A 596 -19.90 23.24 28.18
CA ASP A 596 -20.48 24.49 27.67
C ASP A 596 -22.01 24.46 27.64
N ARG A 597 -22.62 23.30 27.34
CA ARG A 597 -24.06 23.08 27.52
C ARG A 597 -24.47 23.23 28.99
N GLU A 598 -23.70 22.67 29.92
CA GLU A 598 -23.97 22.80 31.35
C GLU A 598 -23.85 24.25 31.84
N LYS A 599 -22.82 24.99 31.41
CA LYS A 599 -22.67 26.42 31.73
C LYS A 599 -23.86 27.24 31.20
N THR A 600 -24.29 26.97 29.97
CA THR A 600 -25.43 27.66 29.36
C THR A 600 -26.73 27.34 30.10
N ALA A 601 -26.96 26.07 30.44
CA ALA A 601 -28.12 25.66 31.25
C ALA A 601 -28.09 26.26 32.66
N ARG A 602 -26.91 26.45 33.27
CA ARG A 602 -26.77 27.16 34.56
C ARG A 602 -27.07 28.66 34.42
N ARG A 603 -26.63 29.31 33.35
CA ARG A 603 -26.95 30.72 33.05
C ARG A 603 -28.45 30.92 32.81
N ILE A 604 -29.10 30.03 32.06
CA ILE A 604 -30.54 30.08 31.83
C ILE A 604 -31.32 29.87 33.14
N ARG A 605 -30.94 28.86 33.95
CA ARG A 605 -31.59 28.61 35.25
C ARG A 605 -31.42 29.78 36.22
N SER A 606 -30.23 30.36 36.32
CA SER A 606 -30.00 31.53 37.18
C SER A 606 -30.77 32.77 36.71
N GLY A 607 -30.87 33.01 35.40
CA GLY A 607 -31.74 34.04 34.84
C GLY A 607 -33.22 33.82 35.16
N ALA A 608 -33.71 32.57 35.08
CA ALA A 608 -35.07 32.22 35.44
C ALA A 608 -35.36 32.45 36.94
N TYR A 609 -34.43 32.08 37.82
CA TYR A 609 -34.55 32.36 39.26
C TYR A 609 -34.59 33.86 39.56
N ALA A 610 -33.74 34.66 38.89
CA ALA A 610 -33.76 36.12 39.04
C ALA A 610 -35.09 36.73 38.58
N LEU A 611 -35.65 36.27 37.47
CA LEU A 611 -36.95 36.71 36.97
C LEU A 611 -38.09 36.33 37.93
N ALA A 612 -38.08 35.11 38.46
CA ALA A 612 -39.07 34.67 39.45
C ALA A 612 -39.01 35.51 40.73
N ALA A 613 -37.80 35.84 41.22
CA ALA A 613 -37.62 36.72 42.37
C ALA A 613 -38.14 38.14 42.09
N LEU A 614 -37.91 38.68 40.89
CA LEU A 614 -38.44 39.98 40.48
C LEU A 614 -39.97 39.98 40.42
N LEU A 615 -40.59 38.93 39.87
CA LEU A 615 -42.05 38.79 39.83
C LEU A 615 -42.65 38.69 41.23
N LEU A 616 -42.04 37.91 42.13
CA LEU A 616 -42.46 37.84 43.54
C LEU A 616 -42.32 39.19 44.24
N MET A 617 -41.26 39.95 43.94
CA MET A 617 -41.08 41.31 44.46
C MET A 617 -42.16 42.26 43.94
N LEU A 618 -42.51 42.20 42.65
CA LEU A 618 -43.58 42.99 42.06
C LEU A 618 -44.95 42.63 42.64
N ILE A 619 -45.24 41.34 42.85
CA ILE A 619 -46.45 40.89 43.54
C ILE A 619 -46.48 41.42 44.98
N GLY A 620 -45.36 41.36 45.70
CA GLY A 620 -45.23 41.90 47.06
C GLY A 620 -45.46 43.42 47.12
N VAL A 621 -44.89 44.18 46.18
CA VAL A 621 -45.12 45.63 46.06
C VAL A 621 -46.59 45.92 45.73
N GLY A 622 -47.19 45.16 44.81
CA GLY A 622 -48.60 45.28 44.47
C GLY A 622 -49.52 44.99 45.67
N TRP A 623 -49.21 43.95 46.43
CA TRP A 623 -49.94 43.59 47.66
C TRP A 623 -49.81 44.68 48.74
N PHE A 624 -48.60 45.22 48.93
CA PHE A 624 -48.35 46.32 49.86
C PHE A 624 -49.10 47.61 49.46
N ALA A 625 -49.15 47.93 48.16
CA ALA A 625 -49.92 49.07 47.66
C ALA A 625 -51.43 48.88 47.88
N TYR A 626 -51.94 47.66 47.67
CA TYR A 626 -53.35 47.32 47.89
C TYR A 626 -53.75 47.41 49.37
N ASP A 627 -52.93 46.89 50.28
CA ASP A 627 -53.17 46.97 51.73
C ASP A 627 -53.20 48.42 52.24
N ARG A 628 -52.34 49.27 51.66
CA ARG A 628 -52.30 50.70 51.98
C ARG A 628 -53.56 51.44 51.52
N ASP A 629 -54.07 51.11 50.33
CA ASP A 629 -55.32 51.68 49.79
C ASP A 629 -56.53 51.25 50.62
N GLN A 630 -56.62 49.95 50.97
CA GLN A 630 -57.61 49.41 51.90
C GLN A 630 -57.59 50.14 53.25
N SER A 631 -56.39 50.31 53.83
CA SER A 631 -56.21 51.01 55.11
C SER A 631 -56.64 52.48 55.02
N ALA A 632 -56.39 53.14 53.90
CA ALA A 632 -56.82 54.52 53.66
C ALA A 632 -58.35 54.63 53.54
N GLN A 633 -58.99 53.72 52.80
CA GLN A 633 -60.46 53.69 52.67
C GLN A 633 -61.16 53.43 54.01
N VAL A 634 -60.62 52.53 54.83
CA VAL A 634 -61.15 52.26 56.18
C VAL A 634 -61.00 53.49 57.09
N ALA A 635 -59.89 54.22 57.00
CA ALA A 635 -59.67 55.46 57.75
C ALA A 635 -60.65 56.56 57.34
N GLU A 636 -60.91 56.74 56.04
CA GLU A 636 -61.90 57.70 55.55
C GLU A 636 -63.33 57.36 55.99
N ALA A 637 -63.72 56.09 55.92
CA ALA A 637 -65.03 55.62 56.37
C ALA A 637 -65.24 55.88 57.87
N LYS A 638 -64.19 55.65 58.68
CA LYS A 638 -64.21 55.94 60.12
C LYS A 638 -64.36 57.43 60.39
N ALA A 639 -63.60 58.28 59.70
CA ALA A 639 -63.70 59.73 59.86
C ALA A 639 -65.09 60.28 59.48
N ARG A 640 -65.73 59.73 58.44
CA ARG A 640 -67.11 60.09 58.08
C ARG A 640 -68.12 59.68 59.16
N SER A 641 -67.98 58.49 59.72
CA SER A 641 -68.87 58.01 60.79
C SER A 641 -68.75 58.84 62.07
N GLU A 642 -67.54 59.29 62.42
CA GLU A 642 -67.31 60.15 63.59
C GLU A 642 -67.88 61.55 63.38
N ALA A 643 -67.78 62.10 62.16
CA ALA A 643 -68.39 63.38 61.82
C ALA A 643 -69.92 63.33 61.83
N GLU A 644 -70.51 62.23 61.38
CA GLU A 644 -71.97 62.05 61.36
C GLU A 644 -72.54 61.93 62.79
N ILE A 645 -71.86 61.20 63.69
CA ILE A 645 -72.22 61.11 65.11
C ILE A 645 -72.14 62.49 65.80
N ALA A 646 -71.08 63.26 65.55
CA ALA A 646 -70.93 64.60 66.12
C ALA A 646 -72.05 65.57 65.69
N SER A 647 -72.54 65.44 64.45
CA SER A 647 -73.65 66.26 63.94
C SER A 647 -74.99 65.93 64.61
N ILE A 648 -75.22 64.65 64.93
CA ILE A 648 -76.44 64.18 65.61
C ILE A 648 -76.44 64.62 67.07
N GLU A 649 -75.29 64.62 67.76
CA GLU A 649 -75.18 65.11 69.13
C GLU A 649 -75.42 66.62 69.24
N ALA A 650 -74.93 67.41 68.28
CA ALA A 650 -75.18 68.85 68.21
C ALA A 650 -76.67 69.19 68.02
N ALA A 651 -77.38 68.42 67.18
CA ALA A 651 -78.83 68.58 66.98
C ALA A 651 -79.66 68.24 68.23
N ARG A 652 -79.19 67.29 69.04
CA ARG A 652 -79.85 66.87 70.30
C ARG A 652 -79.70 67.91 71.41
N ALA A 653 -78.54 68.54 71.51
CA ALA A 653 -78.28 69.63 72.45
C ALA A 653 -79.15 70.88 72.18
N GLY A 654 -79.43 71.16 70.90
CA GLY A 654 -80.30 72.27 70.49
C GLY A 654 -81.75 72.12 70.97
N ARG A 655 -82.34 70.92 70.87
CA ARG A 655 -83.73 70.67 71.32
C ARG A 655 -83.90 70.76 72.84
N SER A 656 -82.93 70.25 73.61
CA SER A 656 -82.95 70.31 75.08
C SER A 656 -83.00 71.75 75.61
N ARG A 657 -82.36 72.70 74.92
CA ARG A 657 -82.32 74.10 75.33
C ARG A 657 -83.64 74.82 75.08
N VAL A 658 -84.36 74.45 74.01
CA VAL A 658 -85.69 74.99 73.69
C VAL A 658 -86.74 74.48 74.67
N ASP A 659 -86.71 73.17 75.00
CA ASP A 659 -87.64 72.58 75.97
C ASP A 659 -87.47 73.17 77.38
N ALA A 660 -86.22 73.44 77.79
CA ALA A 660 -85.93 74.06 79.09
C ALA A 660 -86.43 75.50 79.19
N LEU A 661 -86.30 76.30 78.11
CA LEU A 661 -86.80 77.67 78.05
C LEU A 661 -88.33 77.72 78.01
N ALA A 662 -88.98 76.77 77.33
CA ALA A 662 -90.44 76.66 77.28
C ALA A 662 -91.03 76.32 78.67
N LEU A 663 -90.41 75.41 79.41
CA LEU A 663 -90.82 75.06 80.79
C LEU A 663 -90.63 76.23 81.78
N LEU A 664 -89.56 77.01 81.62
CA LEU A 664 -89.31 78.22 82.42
C LEU A 664 -90.31 79.34 82.11
N ALA A 665 -90.72 79.50 80.85
CA ALA A 665 -91.74 80.47 80.47
C ALA A 665 -93.12 80.13 81.06
N LEU A 666 -93.50 78.85 81.05
CA LEU A 666 -94.77 78.37 81.62
C LEU A 666 -94.86 78.61 83.14
N SER A 667 -93.77 78.46 83.88
CA SER A 667 -93.79 78.65 85.34
C SER A 667 -93.83 80.12 85.78
N GLN A 668 -93.39 81.06 84.94
CA GLN A 668 -93.38 82.49 85.25
C GLN A 668 -94.61 83.26 84.72
N ALA A 669 -95.45 82.63 83.92
CA ALA A 669 -96.62 83.25 83.29
C ALA A 669 -97.62 83.85 84.29
N GLU A 670 -97.74 83.27 85.49
CA GLU A 670 -98.69 83.71 86.51
C GLU A 670 -98.17 84.83 87.42
N THR A 671 -96.85 85.01 87.51
CA THR A 671 -96.23 85.94 88.47
C THR A 671 -95.60 87.17 87.83
N ASN A 672 -95.12 87.07 86.59
CA ASN A 672 -94.53 88.18 85.86
C ASN A 672 -94.68 88.01 84.32
N PRO A 673 -95.84 88.39 83.75
CA PRO A 673 -96.17 88.09 82.36
C PRO A 673 -95.25 88.73 81.31
N VAL A 674 -94.52 89.81 81.67
CA VAL A 674 -93.60 90.50 80.74
C VAL A 674 -92.30 89.70 80.54
N ASP A 675 -91.77 89.06 81.59
CA ASP A 675 -90.54 88.27 81.48
C ASP A 675 -90.81 86.87 80.92
N ALA A 676 -91.99 86.30 81.17
CA ALA A 676 -92.46 85.10 80.47
C ALA A 676 -92.51 85.30 78.95
N LEU A 677 -92.97 86.47 78.48
CA LEU A 677 -93.01 86.80 77.04
C LEU A 677 -91.60 86.90 76.42
N LYS A 678 -90.62 87.44 77.15
CA LYS A 678 -89.22 87.50 76.69
C LYS A 678 -88.57 86.11 76.59
N LEU A 679 -88.89 85.21 77.51
CA LEU A 679 -88.41 83.83 77.48
C LEU A 679 -88.99 83.05 76.29
N VAL A 680 -90.27 83.27 75.96
CA VAL A 680 -90.90 82.69 74.76
C VAL A 680 -90.30 83.26 73.48
N LEU A 681 -90.04 84.57 73.41
CA LEU A 681 -89.37 85.21 72.28
C LEU A 681 -87.92 84.71 72.11
N GLY A 682 -87.19 84.46 73.20
CA GLY A 682 -85.85 83.88 73.18
C GLY A 682 -85.80 82.38 72.85
N ALA A 683 -86.94 81.68 72.94
CA ALA A 683 -87.11 80.29 72.53
C ALA A 683 -87.60 80.15 71.08
N TRP A 684 -88.02 81.25 70.44
CA TRP A 684 -88.47 81.24 69.06
C TRP A 684 -87.27 81.10 68.12
N PRO A 685 -87.21 80.08 67.26
CA PRO A 685 -86.08 79.93 66.36
C PRO A 685 -86.06 81.11 65.38
N GLU A 686 -84.94 81.84 65.34
CA GLU A 686 -84.64 82.72 64.21
C GLU A 686 -84.61 81.82 62.95
N SER A 687 -85.58 81.99 62.07
CA SER A 687 -85.57 81.33 60.77
C SER A 687 -84.42 81.93 59.97
N ASN A 688 -83.30 81.20 59.90
CA ASN A 688 -82.26 81.46 58.90
C ASN A 688 -82.85 81.19 57.51
N ALA A 689 -83.17 82.26 56.81
CA ALA A 689 -83.07 82.29 55.35
C ALA A 689 -81.57 82.24 55.01
N GLY A 690 -81.18 81.22 54.26
CA GLY A 690 -79.80 80.91 53.85
C GLY A 690 -79.68 79.46 53.47
#